data_AF-A0A3C2ED80-F1
#
_entry.id   AF-A0A3C2ED80-F1
#
_cell.length_a   1.000
_cell.length_b   1.000
_cell.length_c   1.000
_cell.angle_alpha   90.00
_cell.angle_beta   90.00
_cell.angle_gamma   90.00
#
_symmetry.space_group_name_H-M   'P 1'
#
loop_
_entity.id
_entity.type
_entity.pdbx_description
1 polymer ?
#
loop_
_entity_poly.entity_id
_entity_poly.type
_entity_poly.pdbx_seq_one_letter_code
_entity_poly.pdbx_strand_id
1 'polypeptide(L)'
;MQHRYFYQIFLKKKAKSTQMKFWYINILFFVFTGIRLMGQNPDPALIGYWHNWNDPNAPYIEIDEVDSRYNVINVAFAVPQSGTDYLMEFIPESVSQLEFINQVQLLQGLGKKVVISIGGATAPVSLDNVTERDAFVNSVNSIIATYGFDGIDIDFEGSSLTVSGGTIASPVDVKIIHLIDAIRQIMSDYYSANGKKLFLSMAPETAFVQGGMAAYGSIWGAYLPVIDALRDSLEVLHVQLYNSGSMYGIDGNIYSQGTADFIVSMTEAVIQGFNTSGGMFNGLSPQKVAVALPACPNAAGGGYMDPGELKAALDYLRGLGTQPGTYELEQFGGYPDLRGLMTWSINWDAVSSCGSSYEFANSFENNFGNSGAYSLKFLASGSDSTPDIDRVKIPLDAPARPIDVGGNFTIEFWMKAQPGDNTAQECQPSSWYFGNVVIDRDVFNDGDYGDYGIVICDRRIVVGVQRGNLAHGGVVGNTIVDDGSWHHIAVTRNSVTGGVALYVDGILDAISNSSHSDQDISYRDGRSTGYPDDPTLVFGAEKHDYPGSLYFKGKLDEFRLSNNIRYTTNFTVPAKPMKTDANTVGLYHFDEGSGLVLNDFSGATGGPSHGNILYGGTTVGPQWSYDNPFQNYLEVTTTNNSGTGSLRQVITDASPGSIIVFAPHLNDQTIYLNTPIPINKALIIMDLNANKINIQASGTGPVFNIGSTGRVVLKSFNVISGTGTSGRMLNNQGNVVLRDVELTDINPGSGNCILNTGTVQFQGNTYILD
;
A
#
# COMPACT_ATOMS: atom_id res chain seq x y z
N MET A 1 8.18 -2.70 -75.09
CA MET A 1 8.79 -3.68 -76.04
C MET A 1 9.85 -4.48 -75.29
N GLN A 2 9.85 -5.81 -75.48
CA GLN A 2 10.86 -6.86 -75.22
C GLN A 2 11.93 -6.63 -74.10
N HIS A 3 12.11 -7.53 -73.11
CA HIS A 3 12.60 -8.94 -73.21
C HIS A 3 13.99 -9.06 -73.86
N ARG A 4 14.89 -9.99 -73.49
CA ARG A 4 15.16 -10.84 -72.29
C ARG A 4 16.50 -11.56 -72.62
N TYR A 5 17.35 -11.88 -71.63
CA TYR A 5 18.31 -13.03 -71.54
C TYR A 5 19.13 -13.45 -72.81
N PHE A 6 20.46 -13.63 -72.75
CA PHE A 6 21.18 -14.83 -72.26
C PHE A 6 22.70 -14.50 -72.23
N TYR A 7 23.53 -14.71 -71.20
CA TYR A 7 23.98 -15.90 -70.45
C TYR A 7 25.31 -16.52 -70.94
N GLN A 8 26.15 -16.95 -69.97
CA GLN A 8 27.52 -17.54 -70.08
C GLN A 8 28.66 -16.50 -70.32
N ILE A 9 29.92 -16.64 -69.84
CA ILE A 9 30.52 -17.59 -68.86
C ILE A 9 31.76 -17.01 -68.11
N PHE A 10 31.88 -17.31 -66.80
CA PHE A 10 33.08 -17.47 -65.93
C PHE A 10 34.40 -16.64 -66.10
N LEU A 11 34.72 -15.78 -65.10
CA LEU A 11 35.78 -15.97 -64.05
C LEU A 11 36.24 -14.66 -63.37
N LYS A 12 36.00 -14.51 -62.04
CA LYS A 12 36.88 -13.91 -60.99
C LYS A 12 36.11 -13.44 -59.74
N LYS A 13 36.18 -14.25 -58.68
CA LYS A 13 36.01 -13.92 -57.22
C LYS A 13 36.95 -14.90 -56.50
N LYS A 14 37.47 -14.67 -55.28
CA LYS A 14 37.23 -13.66 -54.24
C LYS A 14 38.57 -13.48 -53.48
N ALA A 15 38.87 -12.30 -52.92
CA ALA A 15 40.16 -12.05 -52.26
C ALA A 15 40.28 -12.69 -50.86
N LYS A 16 41.54 -12.98 -50.46
CA LYS A 16 42.01 -13.35 -49.11
C LYS A 16 42.00 -12.09 -48.20
N SER A 17 42.24 -12.12 -46.87
CA SER A 17 42.87 -13.13 -46.00
C SER A 17 42.41 -13.04 -44.54
N THR A 18 42.77 -14.06 -43.75
CA THR A 18 42.46 -14.32 -42.34
C THR A 18 43.43 -13.61 -41.36
N GLN A 19 42.94 -13.22 -40.15
CA GLN A 19 43.63 -13.01 -38.84
C GLN A 19 44.97 -12.23 -38.79
N MET A 20 45.28 -11.33 -37.83
CA MET A 20 45.14 -11.49 -36.37
C MET A 20 45.57 -10.19 -35.60
N LYS A 21 45.14 -10.08 -34.32
CA LYS A 21 45.67 -9.25 -33.19
C LYS A 21 45.25 -7.78 -33.02
N PHE A 22 44.45 -7.57 -31.97
CA PHE A 22 44.47 -6.50 -30.95
C PHE A 22 44.72 -5.03 -31.37
N TRP A 23 43.73 -4.15 -31.13
CA TRP A 23 43.73 -3.17 -30.02
C TRP A 23 42.33 -2.55 -29.88
N TYR A 24 42.09 -1.78 -28.80
CA TYR A 24 40.77 -1.56 -28.20
C TYR A 24 39.78 -0.63 -28.94
N ILE A 25 38.50 -0.87 -28.66
CA ILE A 25 37.32 -0.13 -29.15
C ILE A 25 37.31 1.31 -28.62
N ASN A 26 37.10 2.27 -29.51
CA ASN A 26 36.61 3.61 -29.20
C ASN A 26 35.65 4.05 -30.32
N ILE A 27 34.34 3.84 -30.11
CA ILE A 27 33.29 4.49 -30.90
C ILE A 27 32.32 5.11 -29.89
N LEU A 28 32.22 6.44 -29.93
CA LEU A 28 31.26 7.20 -29.13
C LEU A 28 29.84 6.80 -29.52
N PHE A 29 29.11 6.21 -28.57
CA PHE A 29 27.66 6.27 -28.57
C PHE A 29 27.23 7.49 -27.77
N PHE A 30 26.95 8.60 -28.46
CA PHE A 30 26.17 9.70 -27.89
C PHE A 30 24.70 9.26 -27.83
N VAL A 31 24.38 8.42 -26.85
CA VAL A 31 23.00 8.27 -26.40
C VAL A 31 22.72 9.48 -25.51
N PHE A 32 21.81 10.36 -25.93
CA PHE A 32 21.16 11.29 -25.01
C PHE A 32 20.22 10.47 -24.11
N THR A 33 20.79 9.76 -23.13
CA THR A 33 20.03 9.40 -21.95
C THR A 33 19.70 10.71 -21.24
N GLY A 34 18.44 11.13 -21.32
CA GLY A 34 17.90 12.06 -20.35
C GLY A 34 17.96 11.38 -18.99
N ILE A 35 19.08 11.56 -18.28
CA ILE A 35 19.22 11.13 -16.89
C ILE A 35 18.22 11.99 -16.12
N ARG A 36 17.02 11.44 -15.90
CA ARG A 36 16.23 11.83 -14.73
C ARG A 36 17.15 11.56 -13.56
N LEU A 37 17.55 12.61 -12.84
CA LEU A 37 18.06 12.50 -11.49
C LEU A 37 16.91 11.96 -10.63
N MET A 38 16.71 10.64 -10.66
CA MET A 38 15.88 9.95 -9.69
C MET A 38 16.42 10.29 -8.30
N GLY A 39 15.53 10.66 -7.38
CA GLY A 39 15.92 11.11 -6.04
C GLY A 39 16.85 10.09 -5.39
N GLN A 40 17.96 10.55 -4.82
CA GLN A 40 18.96 9.65 -4.21
C GLN A 40 18.46 8.96 -2.93
N ASN A 41 17.24 9.26 -2.47
CA ASN A 41 16.74 8.93 -1.14
C ASN A 41 15.41 8.17 -1.27
N PRO A 42 15.12 7.20 -0.39
CA PRO A 42 13.86 6.47 -0.40
C PRO A 42 12.66 7.40 -0.27
N ASP A 43 11.65 7.16 -1.10
CA ASP A 43 10.37 7.84 -1.14
C ASP A 43 9.33 6.88 -1.76
N PRO A 44 8.32 6.41 -1.01
CA PRO A 44 8.12 6.63 0.43
C PRO A 44 9.20 5.95 1.29
N ALA A 45 9.45 6.54 2.47
CA ALA A 45 10.45 6.08 3.43
C ALA A 45 9.82 5.32 4.61
N LEU A 46 10.33 4.13 4.89
CA LEU A 46 10.15 3.45 6.18
C LEU A 46 11.46 3.60 6.96
N ILE A 47 11.40 4.44 7.98
CA ILE A 47 12.53 4.82 8.82
C ILE A 47 12.43 4.04 10.13
N GLY A 48 13.51 3.41 10.55
CA GLY A 48 13.51 2.62 11.78
C GLY A 48 14.77 2.85 12.58
N TYR A 49 14.62 3.04 13.90
CA TYR A 49 15.75 3.01 14.82
C TYR A 49 16.20 1.56 15.03
N TRP A 50 17.50 1.32 15.00
CA TRP A 50 18.11 0.01 15.23
C TRP A 50 18.98 0.07 16.49
N HIS A 51 18.71 -0.80 17.45
CA HIS A 51 19.43 -0.86 18.73
C HIS A 51 20.84 -1.43 18.52
N ASN A 52 21.87 -0.63 18.81
CA ASN A 52 23.25 -1.08 18.85
C ASN A 52 23.59 -1.92 20.11
N TRP A 53 22.63 -2.11 21.01
CA TRP A 53 22.72 -2.92 22.23
C TRP A 53 21.70 -4.08 22.18
N ASN A 54 21.80 -5.02 23.13
CA ASN A 54 20.83 -6.10 23.29
C ASN A 54 19.86 -5.87 24.46
N ASP A 55 18.59 -5.55 24.16
CA ASP A 55 17.49 -5.52 25.14
C ASP A 55 16.79 -6.90 25.18
N PRO A 56 16.64 -7.56 26.34
CA PRO A 56 15.91 -8.83 26.44
C PRO A 56 14.45 -8.82 25.92
N ASN A 57 13.81 -7.65 25.84
CA ASN A 57 12.43 -7.48 25.37
C ASN A 57 12.35 -7.06 23.90
N ALA A 58 13.43 -6.50 23.36
CA ALA A 58 13.61 -6.09 21.96
C ALA A 58 15.03 -6.48 21.52
N PRO A 59 15.26 -7.78 21.27
CA PRO A 59 16.60 -8.35 21.11
C PRO A 59 17.42 -7.68 20.01
N TYR A 60 18.73 -7.79 20.14
CA TYR A 60 19.66 -7.41 19.07
C TYR A 60 19.35 -8.22 17.79
N ILE A 61 19.42 -7.54 16.65
CA ILE A 61 19.26 -8.10 15.31
C ILE A 61 20.52 -7.66 14.56
N GLU A 62 21.20 -8.57 13.85
CA GLU A 62 22.32 -8.17 12.99
C GLU A 62 21.84 -7.15 11.96
N ILE A 63 22.60 -6.07 11.72
CA ILE A 63 22.04 -4.93 10.97
C ILE A 63 21.70 -5.29 9.51
N ASP A 64 22.37 -6.28 8.93
CA ASP A 64 22.07 -6.84 7.61
C ASP A 64 20.94 -7.90 7.60
N GLU A 65 20.45 -8.33 8.76
CA GLU A 65 19.24 -9.16 8.91
C GLU A 65 17.96 -8.34 9.18
N VAL A 66 18.06 -7.00 9.22
CA VAL A 66 16.90 -6.09 9.33
C VAL A 66 15.93 -6.31 8.18
N ASP A 67 14.62 -6.37 8.50
CA ASP A 67 13.54 -6.58 7.53
C ASP A 67 13.70 -5.68 6.28
N SER A 68 13.53 -6.31 5.12
CA SER A 68 13.87 -5.73 3.83
C SER A 68 13.14 -4.41 3.53
N ARG A 69 11.99 -4.17 4.17
CA ARG A 69 11.11 -3.00 3.97
C ARG A 69 11.64 -1.72 4.61
N TYR A 70 12.43 -1.83 5.69
CA TYR A 70 13.10 -0.67 6.29
C TYR A 70 14.14 -0.11 5.32
N ASN A 71 13.86 1.05 4.73
CA ASN A 71 14.70 1.63 3.67
C ASN A 71 15.57 2.80 4.16
N VAL A 72 15.32 3.29 5.38
CA VAL A 72 16.22 4.15 6.15
C VAL A 72 16.41 3.54 7.54
N ILE A 73 17.67 3.32 7.94
CA ILE A 73 18.04 2.70 9.22
C ILE A 73 18.82 3.73 10.03
N ASN A 74 18.23 4.19 11.13
CA ASN A 74 18.86 5.09 12.10
C ASN A 74 19.57 4.23 13.16
N VAL A 75 20.90 4.16 13.09
CA VAL A 75 21.73 3.41 14.04
C VAL A 75 21.76 4.15 15.37
N ALA A 76 21.17 3.55 16.41
CA ALA A 76 21.02 4.12 17.73
C ALA A 76 22.11 3.54 18.66
N PHE A 77 23.05 4.32 19.21
CA PHE A 77 23.30 5.76 19.02
C PHE A 77 24.81 6.04 19.06
N ALA A 78 25.23 7.14 18.43
CA ALA A 78 26.46 7.83 18.82
C ALA A 78 26.17 8.67 20.08
N VAL A 79 26.94 8.43 21.15
CA VAL A 79 26.75 9.05 22.46
C VAL A 79 28.02 9.79 22.92
N PRO A 80 27.94 10.77 23.85
CA PRO A 80 29.13 11.45 24.34
C PRO A 80 30.09 10.49 25.07
N GLN A 81 31.39 10.67 24.88
CA GLN A 81 32.43 9.97 25.63
C GLN A 81 32.29 10.27 27.12
N SER A 82 32.52 9.24 27.95
CA SER A 82 32.40 9.35 29.41
C SER A 82 33.21 10.53 29.98
N GLY A 83 32.51 11.46 30.64
CA GLY A 83 33.10 12.69 31.16
C GLY A 83 32.97 13.92 30.24
N THR A 84 32.28 13.79 29.11
CA THR A 84 31.91 14.89 28.19
C THR A 84 30.43 14.80 27.82
N ASP A 85 29.91 15.89 27.24
CA ASP A 85 28.56 16.03 26.67
C ASP A 85 28.59 16.53 25.22
N TYR A 86 29.76 16.48 24.56
CA TYR A 86 29.97 17.00 23.19
C TYR A 86 30.89 16.16 22.30
N LEU A 87 31.75 15.32 22.88
CA LEU A 87 32.72 14.53 22.13
C LEU A 87 32.12 13.16 21.83
N MET A 88 31.67 12.93 20.59
CA MET A 88 30.86 11.77 20.26
C MET A 88 31.69 10.50 20.03
N GLU A 89 31.14 9.36 20.39
CA GLU A 89 31.71 8.03 20.13
C GLU A 89 30.62 7.05 19.67
N PHE A 90 30.98 6.14 18.76
CA PHE A 90 30.15 5.01 18.35
C PHE A 90 31.01 3.75 18.21
N ILE A 91 30.60 2.70 18.92
CA ILE A 91 31.25 1.38 18.97
C ILE A 91 30.15 0.33 18.80
N PRO A 92 30.19 -0.54 17.77
CA PRO A 92 29.30 -1.69 17.67
C PRO A 92 29.46 -2.62 18.89
N GLU A 93 28.38 -2.93 19.61
CA GLU A 93 28.49 -3.73 20.84
C GLU A 93 28.56 -5.25 20.59
N SER A 94 27.84 -5.75 19.58
CA SER A 94 27.70 -7.19 19.32
C SER A 94 28.73 -7.75 18.32
N VAL A 95 29.18 -6.94 17.37
CA VAL A 95 30.06 -7.35 16.25
C VAL A 95 31.35 -6.53 16.20
N SER A 96 32.34 -7.01 15.44
CA SER A 96 33.56 -6.23 15.23
C SER A 96 33.31 -5.00 14.35
N GLN A 97 34.08 -3.93 14.55
CA GLN A 97 34.01 -2.72 13.71
C GLN A 97 34.10 -3.03 12.21
N LEU A 98 34.97 -3.95 11.80
CA LEU A 98 35.11 -4.33 10.38
C LEU A 98 33.88 -5.05 9.85
N GLU A 99 33.25 -5.89 10.68
CA GLU A 99 32.03 -6.61 10.30
C GLU A 99 30.86 -5.64 10.12
N PHE A 100 30.67 -4.75 11.09
CA PHE A 100 29.65 -3.70 11.01
C PHE A 100 29.82 -2.81 9.76
N ILE A 101 31.06 -2.44 9.40
CA ILE A 101 31.36 -1.71 8.16
C ILE A 101 30.91 -2.51 6.93
N ASN A 102 31.13 -3.82 6.88
CA ASN A 102 30.69 -4.68 5.78
C ASN A 102 29.16 -4.75 5.70
N GLN A 103 28.48 -4.91 6.84
CA GLN A 103 27.01 -4.96 6.91
C GLN A 103 26.38 -3.63 6.46
N VAL A 104 26.91 -2.48 6.90
CA VAL A 104 26.49 -1.15 6.45
C VAL A 104 26.66 -1.00 4.93
N GLN A 105 27.81 -1.41 4.39
CA GLN A 105 28.07 -1.35 2.94
C GLN A 105 27.15 -2.29 2.13
N LEU A 106 26.79 -3.45 2.68
CA LEU A 106 25.83 -4.37 2.07
C LEU A 106 24.44 -3.73 1.96
N LEU A 107 23.93 -3.15 3.04
CA LEU A 107 22.64 -2.45 3.07
C LEU A 107 22.61 -1.26 2.10
N GLN A 108 23.68 -0.48 2.03
CA GLN A 108 23.84 0.60 1.06
C GLN A 108 23.89 0.09 -0.39
N GLY A 109 24.53 -1.07 -0.62
CA GLY A 109 24.52 -1.78 -1.90
C GLY A 109 23.13 -2.26 -2.33
N LEU A 110 22.23 -2.50 -1.37
CA LEU A 110 20.80 -2.77 -1.59
C LEU A 110 19.95 -1.49 -1.74
N GLY A 111 20.57 -0.31 -1.73
CA GLY A 111 19.88 0.99 -1.91
C GLY A 111 19.26 1.58 -0.64
N LYS A 112 19.43 0.94 0.53
CA LYS A 112 18.99 1.47 1.82
C LYS A 112 19.88 2.66 2.23
N LYS A 113 19.38 3.53 3.11
CA LYS A 113 20.19 4.53 3.83
C LYS A 113 20.53 4.00 5.20
N VAL A 114 21.80 4.11 5.59
CA VAL A 114 22.23 3.84 6.96
C VAL A 114 22.81 5.12 7.55
N VAL A 115 22.18 5.60 8.61
CA VAL A 115 22.35 6.94 9.19
C VAL A 115 22.75 6.77 10.65
N ILE A 116 23.72 7.53 11.14
CA ILE A 116 24.06 7.51 12.58
C ILE A 116 23.14 8.48 13.34
N SER A 117 22.40 7.97 14.33
CA SER A 117 21.62 8.83 15.23
C SER A 117 22.46 9.28 16.41
N ILE A 118 22.31 10.54 16.78
CA ILE A 118 23.15 11.26 17.73
C ILE A 118 22.25 11.79 18.85
N GLY A 119 22.44 11.30 20.07
CA GLY A 119 21.65 11.68 21.26
C GLY A 119 20.86 10.52 21.85
N GLY A 120 19.54 10.71 21.99
CA GLY A 120 18.62 9.83 22.72
C GLY A 120 18.48 10.19 24.21
N ALA A 121 17.35 9.81 24.82
CA ALA A 121 16.89 10.21 26.16
C ALA A 121 17.90 10.11 27.31
N THR A 122 18.91 9.24 27.21
CA THR A 122 19.93 9.00 28.26
C THR A 122 21.28 9.68 27.99
N ALA A 123 21.45 10.34 26.85
CA ALA A 123 22.72 10.90 26.38
C ALA A 123 22.58 12.36 25.90
N PRO A 124 22.25 13.31 26.80
CA PRO A 124 22.10 14.72 26.44
C PRO A 124 23.39 15.31 25.88
N VAL A 125 23.27 16.11 24.81
CA VAL A 125 24.40 16.72 24.11
C VAL A 125 24.37 18.24 24.27
N SER A 126 25.49 18.85 24.65
CA SER A 126 25.60 20.29 24.90
C SER A 126 26.78 20.92 24.16
N LEU A 127 26.54 22.04 23.48
CA LEU A 127 27.57 22.81 22.77
C LEU A 127 27.63 24.23 23.36
N ASP A 128 28.13 24.37 24.58
CA ASP A 128 28.20 25.66 25.30
C ASP A 128 29.23 26.61 24.68
N ASN A 129 30.29 26.10 24.04
CA ASN A 129 31.31 26.92 23.39
C ASN A 129 31.87 26.35 22.07
N VAL A 130 32.65 27.17 21.37
CA VAL A 130 33.26 26.84 20.06
C VAL A 130 34.19 25.62 20.13
N THR A 131 34.92 25.39 21.22
CA THR A 131 35.81 24.23 21.34
C THR A 131 35.01 22.92 21.41
N GLU A 132 33.87 22.93 22.10
CA GLU A 132 32.95 21.78 22.18
C GLU A 132 32.26 21.54 20.85
N ARG A 133 31.78 22.62 20.19
CA ARG A 133 31.25 22.57 18.81
C ARG A 133 32.25 21.94 17.84
N ASP A 134 33.50 22.38 17.86
CA ASP A 134 34.53 21.89 16.94
C ASP A 134 34.92 20.44 17.29
N ALA A 135 34.93 20.05 18.56
CA ALA A 135 35.14 18.67 18.97
C ALA A 135 33.98 17.74 18.56
N PHE A 136 32.73 18.21 18.65
CA PHE A 136 31.54 17.54 18.14
C PHE A 136 31.62 17.33 16.63
N VAL A 137 31.88 18.39 15.85
CA VAL A 137 32.07 18.31 14.38
C VAL A 137 33.15 17.28 14.01
N ASN A 138 34.31 17.34 14.65
CA ASN A 138 35.42 16.44 14.35
C ASN A 138 35.11 14.97 14.71
N SER A 139 34.47 14.71 15.85
CA SER A 139 34.11 13.36 16.27
C SER A 139 33.00 12.76 15.40
N VAL A 140 31.94 13.51 15.09
CA VAL A 140 30.87 13.07 14.18
C VAL A 140 31.40 12.82 12.77
N ASN A 141 32.22 13.73 12.21
CA ASN A 141 32.89 13.49 10.92
C ASN A 141 33.75 12.21 10.94
N SER A 142 34.47 11.96 12.04
CA SER A 142 35.28 10.74 12.21
C SER A 142 34.42 9.47 12.26
N ILE A 143 33.27 9.49 12.94
CA ILE A 143 32.33 8.37 12.97
C ILE A 143 31.78 8.10 11.55
N ILE A 144 31.29 9.13 10.86
CA ILE A 144 30.77 8.99 9.49
C ILE A 144 31.83 8.41 8.54
N ALA A 145 33.06 8.92 8.60
CA ALA A 145 34.16 8.47 7.75
C ALA A 145 34.64 7.04 8.08
N THR A 146 34.56 6.63 9.35
CA THR A 146 34.98 5.29 9.80
C THR A 146 33.98 4.22 9.37
N TYR A 147 32.68 4.49 9.52
CA TYR A 147 31.61 3.50 9.30
C TYR A 147 30.92 3.61 7.94
N GLY A 148 31.15 4.69 7.18
CA GLY A 148 30.62 4.87 5.83
C GLY A 148 29.16 5.36 5.76
N PHE A 149 28.62 5.92 6.85
CA PHE A 149 27.22 6.33 6.94
C PHE A 149 26.79 7.33 5.84
N ASP A 150 25.51 7.28 5.45
CA ASP A 150 24.90 8.21 4.48
C ASP A 150 24.63 9.61 5.06
N GLY A 151 24.65 9.74 6.38
CA GLY A 151 24.50 11.00 7.07
C GLY A 151 24.21 10.86 8.56
N ILE A 152 23.49 11.84 9.12
CA ILE A 152 23.22 11.94 10.55
C ILE A 152 21.74 12.20 10.84
N ASP A 153 21.30 11.66 11.97
CA ASP A 153 20.03 11.93 12.59
C ASP A 153 20.26 12.65 13.93
N ILE A 154 19.54 13.75 14.17
CA ILE A 154 19.69 14.58 15.38
C ILE A 154 18.51 14.32 16.32
N ASP A 155 18.76 13.53 17.37
CA ASP A 155 17.79 13.08 18.38
C ASP A 155 18.12 13.70 19.75
N PHE A 156 18.14 15.03 19.80
CA PHE A 156 18.60 15.80 20.97
C PHE A 156 17.44 16.04 21.94
N GLU A 157 17.28 15.14 22.90
CA GLU A 157 16.23 15.19 23.93
C GLU A 157 16.64 15.98 25.19
N GLY A 158 15.67 16.18 26.09
CA GLY A 158 15.91 16.62 27.47
C GLY A 158 16.60 17.99 27.60
N SER A 159 17.78 18.02 28.22
CA SER A 159 18.53 19.27 28.47
C SER A 159 19.42 19.71 27.32
N SER A 160 19.42 19.00 26.18
CA SER A 160 20.33 19.25 25.06
C SER A 160 20.07 20.61 24.40
N LEU A 161 18.81 21.03 24.31
CA LEU A 161 18.39 22.31 23.74
C LEU A 161 17.40 23.04 24.65
N THR A 162 17.63 24.35 24.80
CA THR A 162 16.70 25.27 25.46
C THR A 162 16.73 26.61 24.74
N VAL A 163 15.57 27.23 24.56
CA VAL A 163 15.43 28.59 24.05
C VAL A 163 15.08 29.56 25.19
N SER A 164 15.76 30.70 25.27
CA SER A 164 15.52 31.73 26.29
C SER A 164 14.85 33.00 25.74
N GLY A 165 14.80 33.15 24.41
CA GLY A 165 14.16 34.26 23.72
C GLY A 165 14.59 34.34 22.25
N GLY A 166 14.68 35.56 21.72
CA GLY A 166 14.95 35.79 20.29
C GLY A 166 13.74 35.42 19.43
N THR A 167 13.98 35.00 18.19
CA THR A 167 12.94 34.51 17.28
C THR A 167 13.40 33.24 16.57
N ILE A 168 12.47 32.52 15.93
CA ILE A 168 12.78 31.31 15.14
C ILE A 168 13.84 31.60 14.07
N ALA A 169 13.65 32.68 13.30
CA ALA A 169 14.58 33.12 12.25
C ALA A 169 15.83 33.86 12.78
N SER A 170 15.97 34.08 14.09
CA SER A 170 17.11 34.75 14.72
C SER A 170 17.28 34.28 16.17
N PRO A 171 17.75 33.03 16.38
CA PRO A 171 18.01 32.51 17.71
C PRO A 171 19.14 33.28 18.40
N VAL A 172 19.07 33.36 19.73
CA VAL A 172 20.06 34.04 20.58
C VAL A 172 20.84 33.09 21.50
N ASP A 173 20.32 31.88 21.69
CA ASP A 173 20.90 30.88 22.59
C ASP A 173 22.11 30.19 21.94
N VAL A 174 23.26 30.24 22.63
CA VAL A 174 24.56 29.82 22.05
C VAL A 174 24.57 28.36 21.63
N LYS A 175 23.87 27.47 22.37
CA LYS A 175 23.77 26.03 22.06
C LYS A 175 23.06 25.78 20.73
N ILE A 176 21.96 26.49 20.50
CA ILE A 176 21.18 26.43 19.25
C ILE A 176 22.05 26.92 18.08
N ILE A 177 22.74 28.07 18.27
CA ILE A 177 23.63 28.64 17.24
C ILE A 177 24.79 27.67 16.92
N HIS A 178 25.46 27.13 17.93
CA HIS A 178 26.55 26.19 17.74
C HIS A 178 26.10 24.87 17.09
N LEU A 179 24.90 24.36 17.41
CA LEU A 179 24.35 23.17 16.75
C LEU A 179 24.07 23.42 15.26
N ILE A 180 23.47 24.57 14.91
CA ILE A 180 23.22 24.97 13.52
C ILE A 180 24.55 25.08 12.75
N ASP A 181 25.56 25.73 13.33
CA ASP A 181 26.89 25.85 12.74
C ASP A 181 27.59 24.48 12.59
N ALA A 182 27.49 23.61 13.60
CA ALA A 182 28.07 22.28 13.57
C ALA A 182 27.47 21.40 12.46
N ILE A 183 26.14 21.34 12.36
CA ILE A 183 25.47 20.54 11.33
C ILE A 183 25.80 21.10 9.93
N ARG A 184 25.86 22.44 9.76
CA ARG A 184 26.31 23.06 8.50
C ARG A 184 27.73 22.66 8.13
N GLN A 185 28.66 22.63 9.09
CA GLN A 185 30.03 22.21 8.86
C GLN A 185 30.11 20.72 8.48
N ILE A 186 29.45 19.84 9.24
CA ILE A 186 29.40 18.39 8.95
C ILE A 186 28.83 18.11 7.54
N MET A 187 27.74 18.79 7.15
CA MET A 187 27.19 18.67 5.79
C MET A 187 28.17 19.13 4.71
N SER A 188 28.91 20.22 4.95
CA SER A 188 29.92 20.77 4.03
C SER A 188 31.11 19.83 3.88
N ASP A 189 31.59 19.27 4.98
CA ASP A 189 32.71 18.32 5.01
C ASP A 189 32.32 17.01 4.33
N TYR A 190 31.12 16.49 4.60
CA TYR A 190 30.59 15.29 3.96
C TYR A 190 30.47 15.46 2.44
N TYR A 191 29.94 16.59 1.97
CA TYR A 191 29.84 16.88 0.54
C TYR A 191 31.23 16.98 -0.11
N SER A 192 32.18 17.62 0.59
CA SER A 192 33.56 17.78 0.11
C SER A 192 34.32 16.44 0.03
N ALA A 193 34.04 15.51 0.94
CA ALA A 193 34.66 14.18 0.95
C ALA A 193 34.00 13.19 -0.04
N ASN A 194 32.67 13.24 -0.19
CA ASN A 194 31.90 12.19 -0.88
C ASN A 194 31.28 12.62 -2.22
N GLY A 195 31.21 13.92 -2.52
CA GLY A 195 30.56 14.45 -3.74
C GLY A 195 29.04 14.28 -3.77
N LYS A 196 28.42 13.82 -2.69
CA LYS A 196 26.96 13.68 -2.50
C LYS A 196 26.50 14.47 -1.27
N LYS A 197 25.23 14.88 -1.26
CA LYS A 197 24.61 15.55 -0.10
C LYS A 197 24.54 14.56 1.08
N LEU A 198 24.76 15.06 2.30
CA LEU A 198 24.53 14.32 3.53
C LEU A 198 23.02 14.11 3.74
N PHE A 199 22.62 12.89 4.12
CA PHE A 199 21.25 12.62 4.57
C PHE A 199 21.06 13.18 5.99
N LEU A 200 20.27 14.24 6.14
CA LEU A 200 20.00 14.89 7.42
C LEU A 200 18.56 14.60 7.86
N SER A 201 18.39 13.97 9.01
CA SER A 201 17.09 13.83 9.68
C SER A 201 17.10 14.38 11.12
N MET A 202 15.91 14.54 11.69
CA MET A 202 15.70 15.04 13.05
C MET A 202 14.48 14.37 13.69
N ALA A 203 14.61 13.96 14.95
CA ALA A 203 13.57 13.29 15.74
C ALA A 203 13.20 14.01 17.05
N PRO A 204 12.92 15.33 17.06
CA PRO A 204 12.55 16.01 18.30
C PRO A 204 11.23 15.49 18.89
N GLU A 205 11.09 15.54 20.21
CA GLU A 205 9.79 15.40 20.87
C GLU A 205 8.87 16.58 20.51
N THR A 206 7.54 16.37 20.52
CA THR A 206 6.57 17.42 20.14
C THR A 206 6.68 18.72 20.96
N ALA A 207 7.15 18.66 22.22
CA ALA A 207 7.37 19.85 23.03
C ALA A 207 8.37 20.83 22.39
N PHE A 208 9.42 20.32 21.73
CA PHE A 208 10.45 21.14 21.08
C PHE A 208 9.99 21.74 19.74
N VAL A 209 8.85 21.29 19.20
CA VAL A 209 8.30 21.71 17.90
C VAL A 209 6.89 22.28 18.06
N GLN A 210 5.82 21.46 18.04
CA GLN A 210 4.43 21.90 18.13
C GLN A 210 4.12 22.58 19.48
N GLY A 211 4.84 22.20 20.54
CA GLY A 211 4.80 22.89 21.84
C GLY A 211 5.12 24.39 21.75
N GLY A 212 5.80 24.84 20.69
CA GLY A 212 6.00 26.24 20.35
C GLY A 212 4.72 27.07 20.23
N MET A 213 3.59 26.44 19.87
CA MET A 213 2.26 27.08 19.84
C MET A 213 1.77 27.48 21.24
N ALA A 214 2.15 26.72 22.28
CA ALA A 214 1.81 27.03 23.67
C ALA A 214 2.79 28.05 24.29
N ALA A 215 4.10 27.85 24.08
CA ALA A 215 5.15 28.70 24.62
C ALA A 215 6.44 28.59 23.79
N TYR A 216 7.20 29.68 23.74
CA TYR A 216 8.55 29.70 23.16
C TYR A 216 9.55 30.02 24.27
N GLY A 217 10.06 28.98 24.94
CA GLY A 217 10.89 29.12 26.14
C GLY A 217 11.19 27.81 26.86
N SER A 218 12.39 27.67 27.43
CA SER A 218 12.92 26.39 27.91
C SER A 218 12.96 25.38 26.75
N ILE A 219 12.52 24.13 26.93
CA ILE A 219 12.40 23.15 25.83
C ILE A 219 11.32 23.53 24.81
N TRP A 220 10.30 24.32 25.20
CA TRP A 220 9.12 24.58 24.37
C TRP A 220 9.49 25.40 23.13
N GLY A 221 9.35 24.79 21.96
CA GLY A 221 9.74 25.37 20.67
C GLY A 221 11.26 25.45 20.40
N ALA A 222 12.11 24.83 21.21
CA ALA A 222 13.57 25.01 21.12
C ALA A 222 14.24 24.37 19.89
N TYR A 223 13.58 23.43 19.18
CA TYR A 223 14.07 22.92 17.89
C TYR A 223 13.72 23.82 16.71
N LEU A 224 12.73 24.71 16.83
CA LEU A 224 12.21 25.48 15.70
C LEU A 224 13.28 26.30 14.96
N PRO A 225 14.25 26.98 15.63
CA PRO A 225 15.34 27.65 14.94
C PRO A 225 16.30 26.70 14.22
N VAL A 226 16.51 25.50 14.76
CA VAL A 226 17.38 24.47 14.17
C VAL A 226 16.74 23.95 12.88
N ILE A 227 15.44 23.65 12.92
CA ILE A 227 14.65 23.22 11.76
C ILE A 227 14.62 24.33 10.69
N ASP A 228 14.28 25.58 11.06
CA ASP A 228 14.19 26.69 10.10
C ASP A 228 15.56 27.00 9.44
N ALA A 229 16.64 27.06 10.23
CA ALA A 229 17.99 27.35 9.73
C ALA A 229 18.60 26.24 8.85
N LEU A 230 18.03 25.03 8.87
CA LEU A 230 18.49 23.85 8.12
C LEU A 230 17.42 23.32 7.14
N ARG A 231 16.27 24.01 7.00
CA ARG A 231 15.05 23.53 6.32
C ARG A 231 15.26 23.07 4.88
N ASP A 232 16.17 23.71 4.15
CA ASP A 232 16.47 23.36 2.75
C ASP A 232 17.31 22.07 2.67
N SER A 233 18.22 21.88 3.62
CA SER A 233 19.09 20.70 3.73
C SER A 233 18.42 19.49 4.38
N LEU A 234 17.44 19.68 5.26
CA LEU A 234 16.70 18.60 5.91
C LEU A 234 16.08 17.65 4.88
N GLU A 235 16.31 16.34 5.02
CA GLU A 235 15.70 15.30 4.18
C GLU A 235 14.37 14.83 4.73
N VAL A 236 14.29 14.61 6.05
CA VAL A 236 13.05 14.23 6.73
C VAL A 236 13.03 14.71 8.19
N LEU A 237 11.93 15.30 8.60
CA LEU A 237 11.53 15.55 9.97
C LEU A 237 10.56 14.45 10.39
N HIS A 238 10.84 13.79 11.51
CA HIS A 238 9.97 12.77 12.09
C HIS A 238 9.85 13.01 13.60
N VAL A 239 9.05 14.02 13.93
CA VAL A 239 8.74 14.43 15.31
C VAL A 239 8.11 13.27 16.07
N GLN A 240 8.66 12.89 17.22
CA GLN A 240 8.18 11.77 18.02
C GLN A 240 6.73 12.02 18.50
N LEU A 241 5.72 11.39 17.89
CA LEU A 241 4.29 11.58 18.24
C LEU A 241 3.84 10.68 19.42
N TYR A 242 4.77 10.44 20.34
CA TYR A 242 4.65 9.57 21.50
C TYR A 242 5.39 10.19 22.69
N ASN A 243 5.18 9.65 23.90
CA ASN A 243 5.64 10.21 25.18
C ASN A 243 5.29 11.71 25.42
N SER A 244 4.41 12.27 24.59
CA SER A 244 4.12 13.69 24.41
C SER A 244 2.91 14.18 25.21
N GLY A 245 2.03 13.28 25.62
CA GLY A 245 0.76 13.63 26.28
C GLY A 245 -0.24 14.27 25.32
N SER A 246 -0.30 15.60 25.26
CA SER A 246 -1.25 16.36 24.44
C SER A 246 -0.68 17.70 23.96
N MET A 247 -1.04 18.12 22.75
CA MET A 247 -0.53 19.33 22.09
C MET A 247 -1.64 20.08 21.36
N TYR A 248 -1.39 21.35 21.01
CA TYR A 248 -2.30 22.16 20.20
C TYR A 248 -2.22 21.79 18.71
N GLY A 249 -3.37 21.66 18.05
CA GLY A 249 -3.47 21.76 16.60
C GLY A 249 -3.41 23.23 16.14
N ILE A 250 -3.21 23.46 14.84
CA ILE A 250 -3.18 24.82 14.26
C ILE A 250 -4.56 25.51 14.28
N ASP A 251 -5.62 24.73 14.45
CA ASP A 251 -7.00 25.16 14.73
C ASP A 251 -7.20 25.69 16.17
N GLY A 252 -6.19 25.53 17.04
CA GLY A 252 -6.21 25.94 18.44
C GLY A 252 -6.87 24.95 19.40
N ASN A 253 -7.32 23.79 18.93
CA ASN A 253 -7.83 22.71 19.79
C ASN A 253 -6.68 21.87 20.38
N ILE A 254 -6.96 21.10 21.43
CA ILE A 254 -5.97 20.23 22.09
C ILE A 254 -6.26 18.77 21.76
N TYR A 255 -5.25 18.07 21.24
CA TYR A 255 -5.31 16.66 20.86
C TYR A 255 -4.33 15.83 21.69
N SER A 256 -4.67 14.56 21.95
CA SER A 256 -3.90 13.65 22.80
C SER A 256 -3.27 12.51 22.02
N GLN A 257 -2.04 12.14 22.37
CA GLN A 257 -1.27 11.06 21.72
C GLN A 257 -2.03 9.73 21.65
N GLY A 258 -1.71 8.90 20.65
CA GLY A 258 -2.39 7.62 20.43
C GLY A 258 -3.83 7.78 19.90
N THR A 259 -4.10 8.88 19.19
CA THR A 259 -5.38 9.14 18.50
C THR A 259 -5.13 9.60 17.07
N ALA A 260 -6.10 9.35 16.19
CA ALA A 260 -5.99 9.77 14.79
C ALA A 260 -5.89 11.30 14.66
N ASP A 261 -6.71 12.04 15.43
CA ASP A 261 -6.64 13.51 15.45
C ASP A 261 -5.27 14.05 15.85
N PHE A 262 -4.56 13.42 16.80
CA PHE A 262 -3.20 13.84 17.15
C PHE A 262 -2.19 13.59 16.03
N ILE A 263 -2.25 12.42 15.39
CA ILE A 263 -1.40 12.13 14.22
C ILE A 263 -1.64 13.15 13.10
N VAL A 264 -2.91 13.40 12.77
CA VAL A 264 -3.29 14.32 11.68
C VAL A 264 -2.89 15.77 12.02
N SER A 265 -3.26 16.28 13.19
CA SER A 265 -3.00 17.68 13.59
C SER A 265 -1.51 17.97 13.81
N MET A 266 -0.75 17.08 14.46
CA MET A 266 0.69 17.30 14.67
C MET A 266 1.49 17.25 13.36
N THR A 267 1.05 16.42 12.40
CA THR A 267 1.67 16.30 11.08
C THR A 267 1.32 17.50 10.20
N GLU A 268 0.06 17.92 10.15
CA GLU A 268 -0.34 19.10 9.39
C GLU A 268 0.32 20.38 9.93
N ALA A 269 0.46 20.50 11.26
CA ALA A 269 1.11 21.66 11.88
C ALA A 269 2.54 21.92 11.34
N VAL A 270 3.36 20.89 11.17
CA VAL A 270 4.71 21.05 10.61
C VAL A 270 4.74 21.24 9.09
N ILE A 271 3.64 20.93 8.39
CA ILE A 271 3.50 21.11 6.94
C ILE A 271 2.98 22.51 6.58
N GLN A 272 1.93 22.99 7.25
CA GLN A 272 1.41 24.36 7.05
C GLN A 272 2.25 25.42 7.77
N GLY A 273 2.83 25.06 8.91
CA GLY A 273 3.47 26.01 9.82
C GLY A 273 2.47 26.63 10.80
N PHE A 274 3.00 27.35 11.79
CA PHE A 274 2.19 27.91 12.88
C PHE A 274 2.86 29.11 13.55
N ASN A 275 2.04 29.94 14.20
CA ASN A 275 2.54 31.07 14.98
C ASN A 275 2.98 30.62 16.37
N THR A 276 4.08 31.21 16.84
CA THR A 276 4.59 31.08 18.22
C THR A 276 4.85 32.47 18.80
N SER A 277 5.12 32.56 20.11
CA SER A 277 5.63 33.80 20.71
C SER A 277 7.06 34.17 20.24
N GLY A 278 7.79 33.23 19.63
CA GLY A 278 9.06 33.44 18.92
C GLY A 278 8.91 33.78 17.43
N GLY A 279 7.69 34.00 16.93
CA GLY A 279 7.40 34.26 15.52
C GLY A 279 6.78 33.08 14.77
N MET A 280 6.62 33.23 13.45
CA MET A 280 6.04 32.19 12.58
C MET A 280 7.07 31.09 12.29
N PHE A 281 6.69 29.82 12.50
CA PHE A 281 7.38 28.67 11.93
C PHE A 281 6.86 28.45 10.50
N ASN A 282 7.74 28.52 9.49
CA ASN A 282 7.35 28.32 8.10
C ASN A 282 7.28 26.81 7.79
N GLY A 283 6.10 26.33 7.40
CA GLY A 283 5.82 24.92 7.13
C GLY A 283 6.74 24.25 6.10
N LEU A 284 6.95 22.95 6.28
CA LEU A 284 7.80 22.10 5.44
C LEU A 284 7.01 21.44 4.31
N SER A 285 7.69 21.12 3.21
CA SER A 285 7.11 20.30 2.14
C SER A 285 6.74 18.90 2.68
N PRO A 286 5.59 18.30 2.33
CA PRO A 286 5.20 16.97 2.81
C PRO A 286 6.25 15.87 2.61
N GLN A 287 7.02 15.96 1.51
CA GLN A 287 8.13 15.04 1.19
C GLN A 287 9.29 15.09 2.21
N LYS A 288 9.25 16.04 3.15
CA LYS A 288 10.18 16.20 4.27
C LYS A 288 9.56 15.85 5.62
N VAL A 289 8.35 15.29 5.68
CA VAL A 289 7.65 14.99 6.94
C VAL A 289 7.22 13.54 6.96
N ALA A 290 7.59 12.79 8.00
CA ALA A 290 7.15 11.42 8.25
C ALA A 290 6.49 11.32 9.62
N VAL A 291 5.48 10.45 9.75
CA VAL A 291 4.77 10.20 11.00
C VAL A 291 5.60 9.24 11.87
N ALA A 292 6.03 9.69 13.05
CA ALA A 292 6.83 8.89 13.97
C ALA A 292 6.03 8.32 15.13
N LEU A 293 6.04 7.00 15.30
CA LEU A 293 5.25 6.29 16.31
C LEU A 293 6.03 5.13 16.95
N PRO A 294 5.62 4.65 18.14
CA PRO A 294 6.16 3.43 18.72
C PRO A 294 5.73 2.22 17.88
N ALA A 295 6.64 1.28 17.64
CA ALA A 295 6.35 0.07 16.85
C ALA A 295 5.25 -0.79 17.49
N CYS A 296 5.20 -0.79 18.82
CA CYS A 296 4.27 -1.58 19.62
C CYS A 296 4.02 -0.90 20.99
N PRO A 297 3.01 -1.33 21.77
CA PRO A 297 2.64 -0.70 23.05
C PRO A 297 3.75 -0.60 24.10
N ASN A 298 4.73 -1.51 24.12
CA ASN A 298 5.83 -1.49 25.11
C ASN A 298 7.01 -0.61 24.68
N ALA A 299 7.07 -0.16 23.42
CA ALA A 299 8.19 0.61 22.90
C ALA A 299 8.21 2.06 23.43
N ALA A 300 7.10 2.56 24.00
CA ALA A 300 6.98 3.89 24.60
C ALA A 300 6.01 3.89 25.79
N GLY A 301 6.05 4.93 26.63
CA GLY A 301 5.11 5.12 27.74
C GLY A 301 3.68 5.50 27.30
N GLY A 302 3.49 5.84 26.02
CA GLY A 302 2.19 6.05 25.39
C GLY A 302 2.35 6.70 24.01
N GLY A 303 1.33 6.59 23.16
CA GLY A 303 1.35 7.10 21.77
C GLY A 303 1.36 6.02 20.68
N TYR A 304 1.41 4.74 21.05
CA TYR A 304 1.14 3.63 20.11
C TYR A 304 -0.26 3.77 19.49
N MET A 305 -0.41 3.30 18.25
CA MET A 305 -1.64 3.36 17.46
C MET A 305 -1.92 2.00 16.82
N ASP A 306 -3.16 1.52 16.87
CA ASP A 306 -3.58 0.32 16.15
C ASP A 306 -3.42 0.50 14.62
N PRO A 307 -2.94 -0.51 13.86
CA PRO A 307 -2.73 -0.41 12.42
C PRO A 307 -3.90 0.11 11.58
N GLY A 308 -5.15 -0.15 11.99
CA GLY A 308 -6.35 0.30 11.28
C GLY A 308 -6.66 1.78 11.53
N GLU A 309 -6.54 2.20 12.78
CA GLU A 309 -6.67 3.62 13.16
C GLU A 309 -5.52 4.45 12.58
N LEU A 310 -4.30 3.88 12.55
CA LEU A 310 -3.15 4.46 11.86
C LEU A 310 -3.41 4.60 10.35
N LYS A 311 -3.96 3.56 9.71
CA LYS A 311 -4.36 3.62 8.30
C LYS A 311 -5.39 4.72 8.05
N ALA A 312 -6.42 4.83 8.89
CA ALA A 312 -7.44 5.87 8.76
C ALA A 312 -6.85 7.29 8.90
N ALA A 313 -5.90 7.50 9.83
CA ALA A 313 -5.18 8.76 9.99
C ALA A 313 -4.30 9.10 8.77
N LEU A 314 -3.57 8.12 8.23
CA LEU A 314 -2.66 8.30 7.08
C LEU A 314 -3.42 8.47 5.76
N ASP A 315 -4.49 7.70 5.54
CA ASP A 315 -5.37 7.85 4.38
C ASP A 315 -5.99 9.25 4.39
N TYR A 316 -6.49 9.74 5.53
CA TYR A 316 -7.02 11.10 5.62
C TYR A 316 -5.93 12.15 5.37
N LEU A 317 -4.77 12.05 6.06
CA LEU A 317 -3.61 12.92 5.84
C LEU A 317 -3.20 12.99 4.37
N ARG A 318 -3.29 11.89 3.61
CA ARG A 318 -2.85 11.80 2.21
C ARG A 318 -3.96 12.08 1.19
N GLY A 319 -5.19 12.33 1.64
CA GLY A 319 -6.36 12.54 0.78
C GLY A 319 -6.84 11.27 0.07
N LEU A 320 -6.70 10.12 0.73
CA LEU A 320 -7.17 8.79 0.30
C LEU A 320 -8.29 8.23 1.19
N GLY A 321 -8.68 8.95 2.26
CA GLY A 321 -9.70 8.51 3.21
C GLY A 321 -10.57 9.65 3.75
N THR A 322 -11.61 9.26 4.47
CA THR A 322 -12.50 10.19 5.20
C THR A 322 -11.87 10.62 6.52
N GLN A 323 -12.31 11.76 7.06
CA GLN A 323 -11.91 12.24 8.38
C GLN A 323 -12.19 11.18 9.47
N PRO A 324 -11.15 10.70 10.20
CA PRO A 324 -11.29 9.62 11.18
C PRO A 324 -11.67 10.11 12.58
N GLY A 325 -11.54 11.41 12.84
CA GLY A 325 -11.83 12.04 14.13
C GLY A 325 -12.52 13.39 13.97
N THR A 326 -12.13 14.36 14.80
CA THR A 326 -12.72 15.69 14.89
C THR A 326 -11.90 16.80 14.24
N TYR A 327 -10.60 16.59 14.01
CA TYR A 327 -9.71 17.56 13.37
C TYR A 327 -9.96 17.60 11.85
N GLU A 328 -10.26 18.78 11.29
CA GLU A 328 -10.44 18.98 9.85
C GLU A 328 -9.14 19.55 9.25
N LEU A 329 -8.61 18.88 8.22
CA LEU A 329 -7.43 19.35 7.49
C LEU A 329 -7.65 20.73 6.85
N GLU A 330 -6.74 21.68 7.07
CA GLU A 330 -6.75 22.96 6.35
C GLU A 330 -6.55 22.74 4.83
N GLN A 331 -5.71 21.77 4.44
CA GLN A 331 -5.54 21.42 3.02
C GLN A 331 -6.53 20.35 2.57
N PHE A 332 -7.56 20.77 1.84
CA PHE A 332 -8.47 19.85 1.15
C PHE A 332 -7.71 18.95 0.15
N GLY A 333 -7.96 17.64 0.22
CA GLY A 333 -7.26 16.63 -0.58
C GLY A 333 -5.88 16.23 -0.03
N GLY A 334 -5.51 16.71 1.16
CA GLY A 334 -4.37 16.22 1.94
C GLY A 334 -3.00 16.36 1.27
N TYR A 335 -2.05 15.60 1.82
CA TYR A 335 -0.61 15.60 1.60
C TYR A 335 -0.17 14.23 1.07
N PRO A 336 -0.44 13.91 -0.20
CA PRO A 336 -0.21 12.57 -0.77
C PRO A 336 1.26 12.13 -0.68
N ASP A 337 2.15 13.11 -0.88
CA ASP A 337 3.60 12.98 -0.93
C ASP A 337 4.22 13.10 0.48
N LEU A 338 3.44 12.81 1.53
CA LEU A 338 3.95 12.66 2.89
C LEU A 338 5.05 11.59 2.87
N ARG A 339 6.22 11.90 3.44
CA ARG A 339 7.45 11.12 3.22
C ARG A 339 7.35 9.67 3.65
N GLY A 340 6.52 9.34 4.64
CA GLY A 340 6.30 7.97 5.09
C GLY A 340 6.17 7.87 6.60
N LEU A 341 6.75 6.80 7.16
CA LEU A 341 6.69 6.47 8.58
C LEU A 341 8.08 6.37 9.20
N MET A 342 8.18 6.73 10.48
CA MET A 342 9.31 6.45 11.35
C MET A 342 8.84 5.60 12.54
N THR A 343 9.67 4.67 13.00
CA THR A 343 9.40 3.98 14.26
C THR A 343 10.58 3.85 15.21
N TRP A 344 10.24 4.00 16.49
CA TRP A 344 10.97 3.41 17.59
C TRP A 344 10.31 2.06 17.95
N SER A 345 10.88 0.92 17.58
CA SER A 345 12.13 0.69 16.83
C SER A 345 12.03 -0.60 16.00
N ILE A 346 12.98 -0.86 15.11
CA ILE A 346 13.06 -2.10 14.30
C ILE A 346 13.06 -3.34 15.22
N ASN A 347 13.81 -3.27 16.33
CA ASN A 347 13.93 -4.35 17.29
C ASN A 347 12.61 -4.58 18.06
N TRP A 348 11.86 -3.52 18.35
CA TRP A 348 10.52 -3.61 18.94
C TRP A 348 9.45 -4.09 17.94
N ASP A 349 9.60 -3.77 16.65
CA ASP A 349 8.71 -4.25 15.59
C ASP A 349 8.87 -5.75 15.34
N ALA A 350 10.11 -6.26 15.39
CA ALA A 350 10.41 -7.67 15.16
C ALA A 350 9.76 -8.64 16.18
N VAL A 351 9.47 -8.20 17.42
CA VAL A 351 9.07 -9.09 18.53
C VAL A 351 7.57 -9.38 18.60
N SER A 352 7.22 -10.66 18.47
CA SER A 352 5.85 -11.18 18.61
C SER A 352 5.29 -11.14 20.04
N SER A 353 6.09 -10.71 21.03
CA SER A 353 5.68 -10.52 22.43
C SER A 353 5.04 -9.16 22.70
N CYS A 354 5.21 -8.19 21.78
CA CYS A 354 4.71 -6.82 21.92
C CYS A 354 3.57 -6.50 20.95
N GLY A 355 3.53 -7.16 19.79
CA GLY A 355 2.50 -7.05 18.76
C GLY A 355 2.57 -8.24 17.81
N SER A 356 2.04 -8.14 16.60
CA SER A 356 2.44 -9.07 15.53
C SER A 356 3.88 -8.74 15.11
N SER A 357 4.72 -9.74 14.82
CA SER A 357 6.06 -9.46 14.28
C SER A 357 5.95 -8.66 12.97
N TYR A 358 6.69 -7.56 12.93
CA TYR A 358 6.73 -6.56 11.87
C TYR A 358 5.37 -5.89 11.57
N GLU A 359 4.51 -5.71 12.57
CA GLU A 359 3.20 -5.03 12.44
C GLU A 359 3.32 -3.58 11.98
N PHE A 360 4.38 -2.86 12.36
CA PHE A 360 4.63 -1.50 11.91
C PHE A 360 5.10 -1.48 10.44
N ALA A 361 6.02 -2.36 10.05
CA ALA A 361 6.43 -2.48 8.65
C ALA A 361 5.27 -2.95 7.73
N ASN A 362 4.42 -3.87 8.20
CA ASN A 362 3.15 -4.22 7.51
C ASN A 362 2.25 -2.99 7.38
N SER A 363 2.13 -2.16 8.42
CA SER A 363 1.35 -0.93 8.38
C SER A 363 1.91 0.08 7.38
N PHE A 364 3.23 0.17 7.23
CA PHE A 364 3.85 0.97 6.17
C PHE A 364 3.46 0.46 4.78
N GLU A 365 3.58 -0.83 4.48
CA GLU A 365 3.21 -1.37 3.16
C GLU A 365 1.72 -1.17 2.85
N ASN A 366 0.84 -1.40 3.81
CA ASN A 366 -0.61 -1.21 3.67
C ASN A 366 -1.03 0.25 3.42
N ASN A 367 -0.14 1.21 3.67
CA ASN A 367 -0.39 2.64 3.47
C ASN A 367 0.41 3.22 2.29
N PHE A 368 1.67 2.80 2.12
CA PHE A 368 2.67 3.41 1.24
C PHE A 368 3.21 2.45 0.16
N GLY A 369 2.91 1.15 0.24
CA GLY A 369 3.23 0.19 -0.81
C GLY A 369 2.39 0.41 -2.08
N ASN A 370 2.88 -0.13 -3.20
CA ASN A 370 2.16 -0.09 -4.49
C ASN A 370 1.03 -1.15 -4.59
N SER A 371 0.72 -1.85 -3.49
CA SER A 371 -0.41 -2.76 -3.39
C SER A 371 -1.68 -1.94 -3.14
N GLY A 372 -2.43 -1.66 -4.20
CA GLY A 372 -3.84 -1.34 -4.02
C GLY A 372 -4.53 -2.54 -3.34
N ALA A 373 -5.49 -2.30 -2.45
CA ALA A 373 -6.36 -3.39 -2.01
C ALA A 373 -7.30 -3.74 -3.17
N TYR A 374 -7.17 -4.94 -3.72
CA TYR A 374 -7.95 -5.41 -4.87
C TYR A 374 -9.02 -6.41 -4.45
N SER A 375 -9.84 -6.83 -5.41
CA SER A 375 -10.59 -8.07 -5.37
C SER A 375 -10.60 -8.68 -6.78
N LEU A 376 -10.92 -9.97 -6.89
CA LEU A 376 -11.01 -10.65 -8.19
C LEU A 376 -12.46 -10.83 -8.62
N LYS A 377 -12.81 -10.22 -9.75
CA LYS A 377 -14.15 -10.20 -10.33
C LYS A 377 -14.30 -11.24 -11.43
N PHE A 378 -15.11 -12.25 -11.16
CA PHE A 378 -15.58 -13.26 -12.11
C PHE A 378 -16.76 -12.70 -12.91
N LEU A 379 -16.81 -13.03 -14.21
CA LEU A 379 -17.74 -12.41 -15.15
C LEU A 379 -18.83 -13.36 -15.70
N ALA A 380 -18.77 -14.65 -15.33
CA ALA A 380 -19.44 -15.77 -16.01
C ALA A 380 -19.18 -15.78 -17.53
N SER A 381 -17.91 -15.70 -17.91
CA SER A 381 -17.46 -15.53 -19.30
C SER A 381 -17.15 -16.83 -20.05
N GLY A 382 -17.18 -17.98 -19.39
CA GLY A 382 -17.08 -19.30 -20.02
C GLY A 382 -18.43 -19.97 -20.30
N SER A 383 -18.37 -21.14 -20.96
CA SER A 383 -19.53 -21.92 -21.41
C SER A 383 -19.11 -23.31 -21.89
N ASP A 384 -20.03 -24.23 -22.14
CA ASP A 384 -19.79 -25.51 -22.83
C ASP A 384 -18.99 -25.37 -24.14
N SER A 385 -19.09 -24.21 -24.81
CA SER A 385 -18.37 -23.90 -26.07
C SER A 385 -17.03 -23.20 -25.89
N THR A 386 -16.76 -22.71 -24.68
CA THR A 386 -15.55 -22.00 -24.24
C THR A 386 -15.25 -22.38 -22.78
N PRO A 387 -14.87 -23.64 -22.51
CA PRO A 387 -14.61 -24.13 -21.17
C PRO A 387 -13.26 -23.66 -20.63
N ASP A 388 -13.00 -23.97 -19.36
CA ASP A 388 -11.73 -23.75 -18.64
C ASP A 388 -11.16 -22.33 -18.65
N ILE A 389 -12.05 -21.36 -18.43
CA ILE A 389 -11.73 -19.92 -18.29
C ILE A 389 -12.51 -19.32 -17.13
N ASP A 390 -12.28 -18.03 -16.85
CA ASP A 390 -12.98 -17.23 -15.83
C ASP A 390 -13.01 -17.91 -14.45
N ARG A 391 -11.88 -18.48 -14.04
CA ARG A 391 -11.71 -19.25 -12.79
C ARG A 391 -10.30 -19.17 -12.24
N VAL A 392 -10.12 -19.57 -10.98
CA VAL A 392 -8.80 -19.83 -10.37
C VAL A 392 -8.69 -21.31 -10.02
N LYS A 393 -7.59 -21.98 -10.40
CA LYS A 393 -7.30 -23.37 -10.02
C LYS A 393 -6.16 -23.42 -9.01
N ILE A 394 -6.42 -23.91 -7.80
CA ILE A 394 -5.44 -24.10 -6.72
C ILE A 394 -5.07 -25.59 -6.65
N PRO A 395 -3.78 -25.98 -6.70
CA PRO A 395 -3.38 -27.39 -6.63
C PRO A 395 -3.56 -27.97 -5.22
N LEU A 396 -4.07 -29.20 -5.15
CA LEU A 396 -4.22 -30.00 -3.93
C LEU A 396 -3.09 -31.04 -3.75
N ASP A 397 -2.54 -31.55 -4.86
CA ASP A 397 -1.55 -32.63 -4.87
C ASP A 397 -0.47 -32.41 -5.95
N ALA A 398 0.50 -33.33 -6.03
CA ALA A 398 1.69 -33.34 -6.87
C ALA A 398 2.64 -32.13 -6.65
N PRO A 399 3.13 -31.87 -5.42
CA PRO A 399 2.96 -32.67 -4.19
C PRO A 399 1.73 -32.26 -3.37
N ALA A 400 1.32 -33.13 -2.44
CA ALA A 400 0.30 -32.88 -1.40
C ALA A 400 0.42 -31.49 -0.77
N ARG A 401 -0.71 -30.77 -0.69
CA ARG A 401 -0.77 -29.36 -0.23
C ARG A 401 -1.60 -29.20 1.03
N PRO A 402 -1.25 -28.25 1.92
CA PRO A 402 -1.96 -28.04 3.18
C PRO A 402 -3.42 -27.63 2.99
N ILE A 403 -3.76 -27.01 1.86
CA ILE A 403 -5.13 -26.62 1.53
C ILE A 403 -6.04 -27.81 1.20
N ASP A 404 -5.50 -29.02 1.00
CA ASP A 404 -6.29 -30.23 0.85
C ASP A 404 -6.84 -30.71 2.21
N VAL A 405 -8.02 -30.21 2.59
CA VAL A 405 -8.68 -30.56 3.84
C VAL A 405 -9.74 -31.65 3.66
N GLY A 406 -9.70 -32.63 4.55
CA GLY A 406 -10.76 -33.65 4.68
C GLY A 406 -11.29 -33.86 6.10
N GLY A 407 -10.65 -33.26 7.10
CA GLY A 407 -11.06 -33.33 8.50
C GLY A 407 -12.13 -32.31 8.87
N ASN A 408 -12.05 -31.83 10.12
CA ASN A 408 -12.75 -30.60 10.50
C ASN A 408 -12.16 -29.43 9.70
N PHE A 409 -13.00 -28.53 9.19
CA PHE A 409 -12.51 -27.32 8.55
C PHE A 409 -13.48 -26.15 8.65
N THR A 410 -12.95 -24.97 8.36
CA THR A 410 -13.70 -23.74 8.12
C THR A 410 -13.20 -23.13 6.81
N ILE A 411 -14.11 -22.91 5.86
CA ILE A 411 -13.92 -22.02 4.72
C ILE A 411 -14.58 -20.70 5.10
N GLU A 412 -13.89 -19.58 4.93
CA GLU A 412 -14.52 -18.26 5.02
C GLU A 412 -13.96 -17.30 3.97
N PHE A 413 -14.82 -16.43 3.43
CA PHE A 413 -14.45 -15.48 2.38
C PHE A 413 -15.42 -14.30 2.32
N TRP A 414 -14.96 -13.20 1.71
CA TRP A 414 -15.82 -12.10 1.32
C TRP A 414 -16.29 -12.29 -0.13
N MET A 415 -17.58 -12.04 -0.39
CA MET A 415 -18.13 -12.03 -1.74
C MET A 415 -19.09 -10.87 -1.98
N LYS A 416 -19.22 -10.48 -3.25
CA LYS A 416 -20.18 -9.47 -3.70
C LYS A 416 -20.72 -9.81 -5.08
N ALA A 417 -22.04 -9.99 -5.19
CA ALA A 417 -22.72 -10.26 -6.45
C ALA A 417 -23.92 -9.32 -6.63
N GLN A 418 -24.32 -9.08 -7.88
CA GLN A 418 -25.44 -8.20 -8.22
C GLN A 418 -26.75 -9.00 -8.40
N PRO A 419 -27.93 -8.40 -8.13
CA PRO A 419 -29.20 -9.10 -8.27
C PRO A 419 -29.42 -9.60 -9.69
N GLY A 420 -29.51 -10.92 -9.86
CA GLY A 420 -29.75 -11.57 -11.14
C GLY A 420 -28.53 -11.76 -12.04
N ASP A 421 -27.32 -11.47 -11.55
CA ASP A 421 -26.08 -11.90 -12.22
C ASP A 421 -25.83 -13.41 -12.07
N ASN A 422 -26.37 -14.02 -11.01
CA ASN A 422 -26.34 -15.48 -10.76
C ASN A 422 -27.77 -16.02 -10.90
N THR A 423 -27.99 -16.85 -11.93
CA THR A 423 -29.32 -17.21 -12.45
C THR A 423 -29.77 -18.64 -12.11
N ALA A 424 -28.97 -19.40 -11.36
CA ALA A 424 -29.31 -20.73 -10.89
C ALA A 424 -30.65 -20.75 -10.14
N GLN A 425 -31.50 -21.72 -10.49
CA GLN A 425 -32.75 -21.99 -9.78
C GLN A 425 -32.47 -22.61 -8.41
N GLU A 426 -33.52 -22.87 -7.63
CA GLU A 426 -33.42 -23.60 -6.36
C GLU A 426 -32.71 -24.95 -6.59
N CYS A 427 -31.63 -25.19 -5.85
CA CYS A 427 -30.87 -26.43 -5.88
C CYS A 427 -30.69 -26.97 -4.46
N GLN A 428 -30.44 -28.27 -4.34
CA GLN A 428 -30.24 -28.95 -3.07
C GLN A 428 -28.75 -29.28 -2.86
N PRO A 429 -28.29 -29.58 -1.63
CA PRO A 429 -26.90 -29.99 -1.36
C PRO A 429 -26.47 -31.23 -2.17
N SER A 430 -27.43 -32.06 -2.62
CA SER A 430 -27.20 -33.21 -3.49
C SER A 430 -27.12 -32.90 -5.00
N SER A 431 -27.13 -31.63 -5.36
CA SER A 431 -27.16 -31.15 -6.75
C SER A 431 -26.47 -29.78 -6.86
N TRP A 432 -25.50 -29.51 -5.99
CA TRP A 432 -24.86 -28.21 -5.83
C TRP A 432 -24.11 -27.77 -7.08
N TYR A 433 -23.52 -28.71 -7.82
CA TYR A 433 -22.80 -28.51 -9.08
C TYR A 433 -23.66 -27.95 -10.24
N PHE A 434 -24.99 -27.83 -10.08
CA PHE A 434 -25.87 -27.07 -11.00
C PHE A 434 -26.11 -25.60 -10.60
N GLY A 435 -25.56 -25.16 -9.47
CA GLY A 435 -25.60 -23.77 -9.03
C GLY A 435 -24.63 -22.87 -9.79
N ASN A 436 -24.67 -21.55 -9.51
CA ASN A 436 -23.58 -20.66 -9.88
C ASN A 436 -22.41 -20.91 -8.93
N VAL A 437 -21.37 -21.58 -9.42
CA VAL A 437 -20.35 -22.20 -8.56
C VAL A 437 -19.30 -21.20 -8.11
N VAL A 438 -19.27 -20.92 -6.80
CA VAL A 438 -18.33 -19.98 -6.18
C VAL A 438 -17.02 -20.71 -5.86
N ILE A 439 -17.12 -21.87 -5.21
CA ILE A 439 -16.01 -22.74 -4.84
C ILE A 439 -16.38 -24.18 -5.21
N ASP A 440 -15.46 -24.85 -5.91
CA ASP A 440 -15.60 -26.23 -6.35
C ASP A 440 -14.44 -27.11 -5.89
N ARG A 441 -14.79 -28.21 -5.24
CA ARG A 441 -13.90 -29.34 -4.97
C ARG A 441 -14.71 -30.62 -5.23
N ASP A 442 -15.14 -30.81 -6.48
CA ASP A 442 -15.69 -32.10 -6.96
C ASP A 442 -14.57 -33.05 -7.45
N VAL A 443 -14.86 -34.32 -7.76
CA VAL A 443 -13.99 -35.17 -8.60
C VAL A 443 -14.81 -36.09 -9.50
N PHE A 444 -14.30 -36.34 -10.71
CA PHE A 444 -14.93 -37.33 -11.57
C PHE A 444 -14.61 -38.77 -11.16
N ASN A 445 -15.69 -39.56 -11.00
CA ASN A 445 -15.74 -41.00 -10.71
C ASN A 445 -15.27 -41.42 -9.30
N ASP A 446 -15.82 -42.57 -8.88
CA ASP A 446 -15.44 -43.33 -7.69
C ASP A 446 -13.94 -43.37 -7.43
N GLY A 447 -13.59 -43.38 -6.14
CA GLY A 447 -12.26 -43.79 -5.69
C GLY A 447 -11.47 -42.69 -5.00
N ASP A 448 -11.99 -41.48 -4.83
CA ASP A 448 -11.44 -40.51 -3.88
C ASP A 448 -12.06 -40.67 -2.47
N TYR A 449 -11.80 -39.74 -1.53
CA TYR A 449 -12.47 -39.77 -0.21
C TYR A 449 -13.82 -39.07 -0.22
N GLY A 450 -13.94 -37.87 -0.79
CA GLY A 450 -15.19 -37.11 -0.86
C GLY A 450 -15.00 -35.74 -1.46
N ASP A 451 -16.08 -34.97 -1.52
CA ASP A 451 -16.25 -33.80 -2.36
C ASP A 451 -16.98 -32.69 -1.61
N TYR A 452 -16.76 -31.44 -2.00
CA TYR A 452 -17.52 -30.31 -1.45
C TYR A 452 -17.55 -29.12 -2.38
N GLY A 453 -18.53 -28.24 -2.19
CA GLY A 453 -18.57 -26.96 -2.87
C GLY A 453 -19.59 -25.99 -2.30
N ILE A 454 -19.44 -24.74 -2.72
CA ILE A 454 -20.23 -23.60 -2.26
C ILE A 454 -20.71 -22.85 -3.50
N VAL A 455 -22.03 -22.70 -3.62
CA VAL A 455 -22.68 -22.18 -4.83
C VAL A 455 -23.80 -21.21 -4.49
N ILE A 456 -24.23 -20.42 -5.47
CA ILE A 456 -25.46 -19.62 -5.37
C ILE A 456 -26.59 -20.34 -6.11
N CYS A 457 -27.72 -20.55 -5.44
CA CYS A 457 -28.96 -21.11 -5.99
C CYS A 457 -30.17 -20.37 -5.40
N ASP A 458 -31.13 -19.97 -6.23
CA ASP A 458 -32.23 -19.04 -5.86
C ASP A 458 -31.71 -17.87 -4.99
N ARG A 459 -30.59 -17.27 -5.41
CA ARG A 459 -29.94 -16.10 -4.78
C ARG A 459 -29.34 -16.32 -3.38
N ARG A 460 -29.28 -17.56 -2.89
CA ARG A 460 -28.73 -17.94 -1.56
C ARG A 460 -27.55 -18.89 -1.69
N ILE A 461 -26.71 -18.94 -0.66
CA ILE A 461 -25.64 -19.95 -0.59
C ILE A 461 -26.22 -21.34 -0.37
N VAL A 462 -25.78 -22.29 -1.19
CA VAL A 462 -25.94 -23.73 -0.95
C VAL A 462 -24.55 -24.35 -0.79
N VAL A 463 -24.39 -25.18 0.23
CA VAL A 463 -23.17 -25.95 0.49
C VAL A 463 -23.49 -27.42 0.26
N GLY A 464 -22.77 -28.07 -0.65
CA GLY A 464 -22.80 -29.52 -0.84
C GLY A 464 -21.58 -30.18 -0.21
N VAL A 465 -21.75 -31.35 0.42
CA VAL A 465 -20.63 -32.19 0.88
C VAL A 465 -20.95 -33.66 0.65
N GLN A 466 -20.10 -34.38 -0.06
CA GLN A 466 -20.23 -35.81 -0.37
C GLN A 466 -19.03 -36.60 0.20
N ARG A 467 -19.20 -37.89 0.48
CA ARG A 467 -18.10 -38.82 0.80
C ARG A 467 -18.21 -40.07 -0.06
N GLY A 468 -17.36 -40.21 -1.07
CA GLY A 468 -17.50 -41.21 -2.12
C GLY A 468 -18.94 -41.27 -2.64
N ASN A 469 -19.50 -42.46 -2.88
CA ASN A 469 -20.87 -42.61 -3.37
C ASN A 469 -21.95 -42.66 -2.27
N LEU A 470 -21.72 -42.01 -1.13
CA LEU A 470 -22.72 -41.94 -0.05
C LEU A 470 -23.74 -40.80 -0.28
N ALA A 471 -24.81 -40.80 0.49
CA ALA A 471 -25.76 -39.69 0.51
C ALA A 471 -25.03 -38.39 0.89
N HIS A 472 -25.45 -37.27 0.29
CA HIS A 472 -24.82 -35.98 0.52
C HIS A 472 -25.28 -35.36 1.85
N GLY A 473 -24.37 -34.67 2.52
CA GLY A 473 -24.62 -33.69 3.57
C GLY A 473 -24.60 -32.27 2.98
N GLY A 474 -24.59 -31.26 3.86
CA GLY A 474 -24.58 -29.85 3.47
C GLY A 474 -25.83 -29.08 3.92
N VAL A 475 -26.00 -27.86 3.42
CA VAL A 475 -27.06 -26.91 3.84
C VAL A 475 -27.54 -26.03 2.68
N VAL A 476 -28.79 -25.55 2.79
CA VAL A 476 -29.33 -24.46 1.98
C VAL A 476 -29.50 -23.26 2.91
N GLY A 477 -28.92 -22.12 2.54
CA GLY A 477 -29.02 -20.87 3.29
C GLY A 477 -30.41 -20.22 3.21
N ASN A 478 -30.64 -19.24 4.09
CA ASN A 478 -31.87 -18.45 4.14
C ASN A 478 -31.66 -17.02 3.61
N THR A 479 -30.46 -16.48 3.77
CA THR A 479 -30.09 -15.11 3.39
C THR A 479 -29.77 -14.98 1.89
N ILE A 480 -30.27 -13.91 1.28
CA ILE A 480 -29.93 -13.50 -0.10
C ILE A 480 -28.56 -12.83 -0.08
N VAL A 481 -27.63 -13.25 -0.95
CA VAL A 481 -26.22 -12.82 -0.93
C VAL A 481 -25.74 -12.14 -2.22
N ASP A 482 -26.61 -12.04 -3.24
CA ASP A 482 -26.38 -11.29 -4.47
C ASP A 482 -27.14 -9.94 -4.46
N ASP A 483 -27.24 -9.27 -3.31
CA ASP A 483 -28.04 -8.05 -3.20
C ASP A 483 -27.35 -6.76 -3.72
N GLY A 484 -26.06 -6.87 -4.06
CA GLY A 484 -25.19 -5.78 -4.46
C GLY A 484 -24.15 -5.37 -3.40
N SER A 485 -24.26 -5.89 -2.18
CA SER A 485 -23.37 -5.63 -1.04
C SER A 485 -22.22 -6.65 -0.93
N TRP A 486 -21.20 -6.30 -0.14
CA TRP A 486 -20.20 -7.26 0.34
C TRP A 486 -20.80 -8.05 1.51
N HIS A 487 -20.75 -9.38 1.42
CA HIS A 487 -21.13 -10.30 2.49
C HIS A 487 -19.94 -11.16 2.90
N HIS A 488 -19.82 -11.43 4.20
CA HIS A 488 -18.88 -12.43 4.72
C HIS A 488 -19.58 -13.79 4.84
N ILE A 489 -19.05 -14.79 4.13
CA ILE A 489 -19.58 -16.16 4.14
C ILE A 489 -18.60 -17.01 4.94
N ALA A 490 -19.10 -17.80 5.90
CA ALA A 490 -18.30 -18.81 6.58
C ALA A 490 -19.03 -20.16 6.64
N VAL A 491 -18.32 -21.23 6.32
CA VAL A 491 -18.83 -22.60 6.27
C VAL A 491 -17.93 -23.49 7.12
N THR A 492 -18.48 -24.08 8.17
CA THR A 492 -17.77 -25.04 9.02
C THR A 492 -18.25 -26.46 8.79
N ARG A 493 -17.33 -27.42 8.69
CA ARG A 493 -17.63 -28.86 8.64
C ARG A 493 -17.07 -29.59 9.86
N ASN A 494 -17.88 -30.48 10.43
CA ASN A 494 -17.48 -31.42 11.47
C ASN A 494 -17.33 -32.84 10.90
N SER A 495 -16.10 -33.37 10.83
CA SER A 495 -15.85 -34.71 10.28
C SER A 495 -16.33 -35.85 11.19
N VAL A 496 -16.52 -35.62 12.49
CA VAL A 496 -17.02 -36.66 13.41
C VAL A 496 -18.53 -36.88 13.21
N THR A 497 -19.28 -35.84 12.84
CA THR A 497 -20.75 -35.91 12.73
C THR A 497 -21.29 -35.81 11.30
N GLY A 498 -20.48 -35.38 10.32
CA GLY A 498 -20.96 -34.98 8.99
C GLY A 498 -21.69 -33.63 8.97
N GLY A 499 -21.76 -32.95 10.11
CA GLY A 499 -22.51 -31.70 10.26
C GLY A 499 -21.85 -30.52 9.53
N VAL A 500 -22.67 -29.68 8.91
CA VAL A 500 -22.26 -28.47 8.20
C VAL A 500 -23.05 -27.28 8.73
N ALA A 501 -22.38 -26.18 9.03
CA ALA A 501 -23.01 -24.91 9.39
C ALA A 501 -22.54 -23.80 8.43
N LEU A 502 -23.49 -22.98 7.98
CA LEU A 502 -23.30 -21.79 7.16
C LEU A 502 -23.63 -20.56 8.00
N TYR A 503 -22.74 -19.58 7.96
CA TYR A 503 -22.91 -18.26 8.53
C TYR A 503 -22.83 -17.22 7.41
N VAL A 504 -23.71 -16.22 7.47
CA VAL A 504 -23.69 -15.03 6.61
C VAL A 504 -23.58 -13.81 7.52
N ASP A 505 -22.61 -12.95 7.25
CA ASP A 505 -22.29 -11.74 8.02
C ASP A 505 -22.12 -12.00 9.53
N GLY A 506 -21.52 -13.15 9.85
CA GLY A 506 -21.25 -13.59 11.23
C GLY A 506 -22.46 -14.18 11.96
N ILE A 507 -23.63 -14.26 11.30
CA ILE A 507 -24.88 -14.82 11.85
C ILE A 507 -25.09 -16.23 11.31
N LEU A 508 -25.45 -17.19 12.17
CA LEU A 508 -25.80 -18.55 11.75
C LEU A 508 -27.04 -18.52 10.84
N ASP A 509 -26.86 -18.87 9.57
CA ASP A 509 -27.88 -18.79 8.53
C ASP A 509 -28.52 -20.17 8.26
N ALA A 510 -27.73 -21.24 8.29
CA ALA A 510 -28.23 -22.62 8.19
C ALA A 510 -27.31 -23.64 8.88
N ILE A 511 -27.87 -24.76 9.36
CA ILE A 511 -27.11 -25.87 9.94
C ILE A 511 -27.77 -27.22 9.66
N SER A 512 -26.95 -28.23 9.33
CA SER A 512 -27.35 -29.63 9.27
C SER A 512 -26.49 -30.49 10.20
N ASN A 513 -27.12 -31.51 10.78
CA ASN A 513 -26.49 -32.50 11.64
C ASN A 513 -26.67 -33.92 11.05
N SER A 514 -26.64 -34.03 9.72
CA SER A 514 -26.74 -35.32 9.03
C SER A 514 -25.45 -36.11 9.22
N SER A 515 -25.55 -37.39 9.60
CA SER A 515 -24.43 -38.36 9.55
C SER A 515 -24.07 -38.78 8.12
N HIS A 516 -24.28 -37.88 7.17
CA HIS A 516 -23.91 -38.01 5.77
C HIS A 516 -22.59 -37.27 5.60
N SER A 517 -21.64 -37.87 4.87
CA SER A 517 -20.31 -37.28 4.67
C SER A 517 -19.55 -37.00 5.98
N ASP A 518 -19.62 -37.93 6.93
CA ASP A 518 -18.67 -38.03 8.07
C ASP A 518 -17.26 -38.44 7.59
N GLN A 519 -16.28 -38.51 8.50
CA GLN A 519 -14.90 -38.95 8.26
C GLN A 519 -14.12 -38.05 7.28
N ASP A 520 -13.13 -38.62 6.59
CA ASP A 520 -12.22 -37.92 5.68
C ASP A 520 -12.88 -37.68 4.31
N ILE A 521 -12.61 -36.51 3.72
CA ILE A 521 -13.02 -36.08 2.38
C ILE A 521 -11.91 -35.32 1.63
N SER A 522 -10.64 -35.48 2.03
CA SER A 522 -9.52 -34.85 1.32
C SER A 522 -9.32 -35.47 -0.06
N TYR A 523 -8.47 -34.87 -0.88
CA TYR A 523 -7.94 -35.53 -2.07
C TYR A 523 -6.97 -36.62 -1.65
N ARG A 524 -7.05 -37.79 -2.27
CA ARG A 524 -6.05 -38.82 -1.99
C ARG A 524 -4.76 -38.53 -2.73
N ASP A 525 -3.72 -38.20 -1.97
CA ASP A 525 -2.33 -38.12 -2.43
C ASP A 525 -1.97 -39.23 -3.43
N GLY A 526 -1.54 -38.84 -4.63
CA GLY A 526 -1.16 -39.75 -5.69
C GLY A 526 -2.32 -40.49 -6.38
N ARG A 527 -3.57 -40.03 -6.24
CA ARG A 527 -4.74 -40.60 -6.94
C ARG A 527 -4.53 -40.54 -8.46
N SER A 528 -4.56 -41.72 -9.09
CA SER A 528 -4.53 -41.85 -10.54
C SER A 528 -5.90 -41.51 -11.12
N THR A 529 -5.94 -40.55 -12.04
CA THR A 529 -7.16 -40.09 -12.71
C THR A 529 -6.90 -39.77 -14.18
N GLY A 530 -7.95 -39.84 -15.00
CA GLY A 530 -7.95 -39.37 -16.39
C GLY A 530 -8.36 -37.91 -16.54
N TYR A 531 -8.74 -37.24 -15.45
CA TYR A 531 -9.28 -35.87 -15.43
C TYR A 531 -8.25 -34.93 -14.79
N PRO A 532 -7.58 -34.06 -15.57
CA PRO A 532 -6.44 -33.27 -15.08
C PRO A 532 -6.73 -32.32 -13.91
N ASP A 533 -8.00 -31.94 -13.72
CA ASP A 533 -8.43 -30.91 -12.77
C ASP A 533 -8.99 -31.47 -11.46
N ASP A 534 -9.14 -32.80 -11.35
CA ASP A 534 -9.47 -33.48 -10.11
C ASP A 534 -8.61 -33.00 -8.91
N PRO A 535 -7.26 -32.94 -8.98
CA PRO A 535 -6.40 -32.49 -7.88
C PRO A 535 -6.36 -30.96 -7.71
N THR A 536 -7.48 -30.26 -7.92
CA THR A 536 -7.58 -28.81 -7.72
C THR A 536 -8.78 -28.40 -6.85
N LEU A 537 -8.63 -27.30 -6.11
CA LEU A 537 -9.72 -26.49 -5.58
C LEU A 537 -9.94 -25.33 -6.56
N VAL A 538 -11.18 -25.10 -7.00
CA VAL A 538 -11.48 -24.09 -8.03
C VAL A 538 -12.36 -22.98 -7.48
N PHE A 539 -12.08 -21.73 -7.86
CA PHE A 539 -12.94 -20.58 -7.62
C PHE A 539 -13.56 -20.09 -8.93
N GLY A 540 -14.86 -19.78 -8.92
CA GLY A 540 -15.57 -19.10 -10.02
C GLY A 540 -16.35 -19.99 -11.00
N ALA A 541 -16.11 -21.31 -11.00
CA ALA A 541 -16.82 -22.27 -11.85
C ALA A 541 -16.72 -23.69 -11.28
N GLU A 542 -17.58 -24.59 -11.76
CA GLU A 542 -17.35 -26.05 -11.63
C GLU A 542 -16.06 -26.41 -12.38
N LYS A 543 -15.23 -27.26 -11.78
CA LYS A 543 -13.83 -27.44 -12.23
C LYS A 543 -13.68 -28.06 -13.63
N HIS A 544 -14.65 -28.84 -14.08
CA HIS A 544 -14.61 -29.62 -15.32
C HIS A 544 -15.50 -29.10 -16.47
N ASP A 545 -16.28 -28.05 -16.24
CA ASP A 545 -17.34 -27.60 -17.14
C ASP A 545 -18.43 -28.66 -17.38
N TYR A 546 -18.92 -29.29 -16.29
CA TYR A 546 -20.00 -30.25 -16.32
C TYR A 546 -21.25 -29.64 -17.00
N PRO A 547 -21.85 -30.29 -18.01
CA PRO A 547 -22.97 -29.72 -18.76
C PRO A 547 -24.15 -29.32 -17.86
N GLY A 548 -24.47 -28.03 -17.87
CA GLY A 548 -25.52 -27.43 -17.04
C GLY A 548 -25.07 -26.88 -15.68
N SER A 549 -23.79 -27.02 -15.31
CA SER A 549 -23.17 -26.18 -14.28
C SER A 549 -23.17 -24.71 -14.70
N LEU A 550 -23.12 -23.79 -13.75
CA LEU A 550 -23.12 -22.36 -14.02
C LEU A 550 -21.91 -21.67 -13.39
N TYR A 551 -21.34 -20.72 -14.11
CA TYR A 551 -20.21 -19.92 -13.64
C TYR A 551 -20.70 -18.89 -12.61
N PHE A 552 -19.90 -18.60 -11.59
CA PHE A 552 -20.17 -17.49 -10.68
C PHE A 552 -19.90 -16.14 -11.38
N LYS A 553 -20.75 -15.16 -11.09
CA LYS A 553 -20.59 -13.78 -11.52
C LYS A 553 -20.67 -12.85 -10.32
N GLY A 554 -19.54 -12.22 -10.00
CA GLY A 554 -19.37 -11.43 -8.79
C GLY A 554 -17.90 -11.24 -8.46
N LYS A 555 -17.61 -10.75 -7.25
CA LYS A 555 -16.26 -10.54 -6.73
C LYS A 555 -16.01 -11.48 -5.56
N LEU A 556 -14.79 -12.00 -5.48
CA LEU A 556 -14.24 -12.64 -4.29
C LEU A 556 -13.08 -11.82 -3.77
N ASP A 557 -12.99 -11.79 -2.45
CA ASP A 557 -11.87 -11.23 -1.72
C ASP A 557 -11.64 -12.05 -0.43
N GLU A 558 -10.44 -11.95 0.14
CA GLU A 558 -10.12 -12.46 1.48
C GLU A 558 -10.59 -13.89 1.73
N PHE A 559 -10.07 -14.87 0.98
CA PHE A 559 -10.38 -16.27 1.23
C PHE A 559 -9.44 -16.84 2.30
N ARG A 560 -9.99 -17.50 3.32
CA ARG A 560 -9.25 -18.31 4.28
C ARG A 560 -9.84 -19.71 4.38
N LEU A 561 -8.97 -20.71 4.26
CA LEU A 561 -9.26 -22.08 4.67
C LEU A 561 -8.50 -22.43 5.95
N SER A 562 -9.17 -23.13 6.87
CA SER A 562 -8.58 -23.56 8.14
C SER A 562 -8.95 -24.99 8.50
N ASN A 563 -8.03 -25.73 9.10
CA ASN A 563 -8.16 -27.16 9.44
C ASN A 563 -8.87 -27.43 10.79
N ASN A 564 -9.72 -26.49 11.23
CA ASN A 564 -10.50 -26.58 12.46
C ASN A 564 -11.91 -25.99 12.27
N ILE A 565 -12.78 -26.18 13.26
CA ILE A 565 -14.07 -25.48 13.35
C ILE A 565 -13.81 -24.16 14.09
N ARG A 566 -13.82 -23.03 13.39
CA ARG A 566 -13.64 -21.69 14.00
C ARG A 566 -14.90 -21.20 14.70
N TYR A 567 -16.08 -21.52 14.14
CA TYR A 567 -17.36 -20.93 14.55
C TYR A 567 -18.38 -22.01 14.95
N THR A 568 -18.94 -21.87 16.15
CA THR A 568 -20.04 -22.72 16.66
C THR A 568 -21.27 -21.91 17.11
N THR A 569 -21.15 -20.59 17.06
CA THR A 569 -22.15 -19.56 17.37
C THR A 569 -21.88 -18.36 16.48
N ASN A 570 -22.77 -17.37 16.50
CA ASN A 570 -22.54 -16.09 15.84
C ASN A 570 -21.22 -15.45 16.29
N PHE A 571 -20.58 -14.70 15.39
CA PHE A 571 -19.28 -14.05 15.59
C PHE A 571 -19.26 -12.65 14.93
N THR A 572 -18.25 -11.84 15.25
CA THR A 572 -18.01 -10.57 14.57
C THR A 572 -17.15 -10.81 13.34
N VAL A 573 -17.61 -10.40 12.15
CA VAL A 573 -16.86 -10.57 10.90
C VAL A 573 -15.55 -9.75 10.89
N PRO A 574 -14.52 -10.17 10.12
CA PRO A 574 -13.29 -9.41 9.99
C PRO A 574 -13.52 -8.01 9.38
N ALA A 575 -13.19 -6.94 10.09
CA ALA A 575 -13.27 -5.56 9.57
C ALA A 575 -11.97 -5.10 8.84
N LYS A 576 -11.03 -6.03 8.63
CA LYS A 576 -9.69 -5.83 8.07
C LYS A 576 -9.25 -7.15 7.41
N PRO A 577 -8.20 -7.14 6.55
CA PRO A 577 -7.59 -8.35 6.01
C PRO A 577 -7.32 -9.44 7.06
N MET A 578 -7.60 -10.69 6.72
CA MET A 578 -7.50 -11.83 7.62
C MET A 578 -6.05 -12.22 7.87
N LYS A 579 -5.66 -12.27 9.15
CA LYS A 579 -4.34 -12.77 9.54
C LYS A 579 -4.29 -14.30 9.52
N THR A 580 -3.11 -14.84 9.24
CA THR A 580 -2.81 -16.27 9.43
C THR A 580 -2.72 -16.63 10.93
N ASP A 581 -2.99 -17.90 11.25
CA ASP A 581 -2.76 -18.50 12.57
C ASP A 581 -2.44 -19.99 12.40
N ALA A 582 -2.17 -20.70 13.50
CA ALA A 582 -1.73 -22.12 13.48
C ALA A 582 -2.70 -23.11 12.81
N ASN A 583 -3.95 -22.72 12.53
CA ASN A 583 -4.96 -23.54 11.86
C ASN A 583 -5.20 -23.13 10.40
N THR A 584 -4.64 -22.00 9.96
CA THR A 584 -4.79 -21.48 8.59
C THR A 584 -3.94 -22.30 7.63
N VAL A 585 -4.57 -22.88 6.61
CA VAL A 585 -3.93 -23.78 5.64
C VAL A 585 -4.01 -23.31 4.18
N GLY A 586 -4.76 -22.23 3.94
CA GLY A 586 -4.75 -21.44 2.71
C GLY A 586 -5.28 -20.05 3.03
N LEU A 587 -4.64 -19.00 2.51
CA LEU A 587 -5.04 -17.61 2.70
C LEU A 587 -4.74 -16.82 1.42
N TYR A 588 -5.76 -16.19 0.82
CA TYR A 588 -5.62 -15.44 -0.44
C TYR A 588 -6.29 -14.07 -0.29
N HIS A 589 -5.49 -13.02 -0.41
CA HIS A 589 -5.93 -11.62 -0.27
C HIS A 589 -6.44 -11.00 -1.58
N PHE A 590 -6.32 -11.70 -2.72
CA PHE A 590 -6.71 -11.18 -4.04
C PHE A 590 -6.16 -9.77 -4.37
N ASP A 591 -4.97 -9.46 -3.83
CA ASP A 591 -4.31 -8.14 -3.87
C ASP A 591 -3.25 -8.01 -4.98
N GLU A 592 -3.09 -9.00 -5.86
CA GLU A 592 -2.02 -8.98 -6.87
C GLU A 592 -2.23 -7.92 -7.98
N GLY A 593 -3.49 -7.56 -8.27
CA GLY A 593 -3.87 -6.55 -9.26
C GLY A 593 -3.51 -6.85 -10.72
N SER A 594 -2.70 -7.87 -10.98
CA SER A 594 -2.23 -8.29 -12.30
C SER A 594 -1.63 -9.70 -12.28
N GLY A 595 -1.31 -10.25 -13.46
CA GLY A 595 -0.62 -11.53 -13.60
C GLY A 595 -1.53 -12.76 -13.58
N LEU A 596 -0.91 -13.95 -13.58
CA LEU A 596 -1.59 -15.26 -13.72
C LEU A 596 -1.63 -16.06 -12.42
N VAL A 597 -1.16 -15.50 -11.29
CA VAL A 597 -0.98 -16.24 -10.03
C VAL A 597 -1.73 -15.53 -8.92
N LEU A 598 -2.52 -16.30 -8.16
CA LEU A 598 -3.15 -15.90 -6.90
C LEU A 598 -2.31 -16.49 -5.76
N ASN A 599 -1.79 -15.66 -4.84
CA ASN A 599 -0.79 -16.10 -3.87
C ASN A 599 -1.41 -16.63 -2.57
N ASP A 600 -0.84 -17.74 -2.09
CA ASP A 600 -1.17 -18.32 -0.78
C ASP A 600 -0.24 -17.72 0.29
N PHE A 601 -0.82 -16.88 1.15
CA PHE A 601 -0.16 -16.19 2.27
C PHE A 601 -0.29 -16.95 3.60
N SER A 602 -0.79 -18.19 3.60
CA SER A 602 -1.01 -18.95 4.85
C SER A 602 0.27 -19.20 5.65
N GLY A 603 1.40 -19.37 4.96
CA GLY A 603 2.65 -19.86 5.55
C GLY A 603 2.60 -21.33 5.97
N ALA A 604 1.59 -22.09 5.55
CA ALA A 604 1.38 -23.46 5.98
C ALA A 604 2.46 -24.43 5.44
N THR A 605 2.87 -25.38 6.28
CA THR A 605 3.91 -26.37 5.92
C THR A 605 3.43 -27.26 4.77
N GLY A 606 4.22 -27.40 3.71
CA GLY A 606 3.85 -28.07 2.45
C GLY A 606 3.28 -27.13 1.38
N GLY A 607 2.90 -25.91 1.77
CA GLY A 607 2.61 -24.82 0.86
C GLY A 607 3.89 -24.19 0.26
N PRO A 608 3.77 -23.03 -0.39
CA PRO A 608 2.52 -22.33 -0.71
C PRO A 608 1.70 -23.05 -1.78
N SER A 609 0.38 -22.91 -1.69
CA SER A 609 -0.64 -23.50 -2.58
C SER A 609 -1.13 -22.45 -3.58
N HIS A 610 -0.21 -21.82 -4.34
CA HIS A 610 -0.56 -20.74 -5.27
C HIS A 610 -1.61 -21.19 -6.31
N GLY A 611 -2.64 -20.36 -6.51
CA GLY A 611 -3.65 -20.56 -7.55
C GLY A 611 -3.19 -20.04 -8.91
N ASN A 612 -3.61 -20.70 -9.99
CA ASN A 612 -3.44 -20.25 -11.36
C ASN A 612 -4.74 -19.59 -11.86
N ILE A 613 -4.65 -18.35 -12.32
CA ILE A 613 -5.79 -17.54 -12.77
C ILE A 613 -5.98 -17.74 -14.28
N LEU A 614 -7.12 -18.31 -14.67
CA LEU A 614 -7.43 -18.65 -16.06
C LEU A 614 -8.32 -17.57 -16.68
N TYR A 615 -7.71 -16.71 -17.49
CA TYR A 615 -8.40 -15.61 -18.18
C TYR A 615 -8.98 -16.05 -19.53
N GLY A 616 -10.20 -15.62 -19.86
CA GLY A 616 -10.77 -15.80 -21.19
C GLY A 616 -12.19 -15.29 -21.38
N GLY A 617 -12.77 -15.59 -22.55
CA GLY A 617 -14.13 -15.23 -22.93
C GLY A 617 -14.23 -14.04 -23.89
N THR A 618 -15.45 -13.69 -24.30
CA THR A 618 -15.71 -12.53 -25.18
C THR A 618 -15.57 -11.19 -24.44
N THR A 619 -16.02 -11.17 -23.18
CA THR A 619 -15.51 -10.23 -22.17
C THR A 619 -14.47 -11.01 -21.40
N VAL A 620 -13.22 -10.53 -21.35
CA VAL A 620 -12.14 -11.31 -20.72
C VAL A 620 -12.29 -11.26 -19.19
N GLY A 621 -12.61 -12.40 -18.59
CA GLY A 621 -12.72 -12.62 -17.15
C GLY A 621 -11.74 -13.71 -16.66
N PRO A 622 -11.29 -13.69 -15.39
CA PRO A 622 -11.71 -12.72 -14.38
C PRO A 622 -10.99 -11.36 -14.56
N GLN A 623 -11.35 -10.36 -13.74
CA GLN A 623 -10.77 -9.02 -13.78
C GLN A 623 -10.44 -8.54 -12.38
N TRP A 624 -9.27 -7.93 -12.20
CA TRP A 624 -8.95 -7.23 -10.95
C TRP A 624 -9.84 -6.00 -10.78
N SER A 625 -10.18 -5.69 -9.55
CA SER A 625 -11.06 -4.60 -9.15
C SER A 625 -10.53 -3.90 -7.91
N TYR A 626 -10.76 -2.59 -7.76
CA TYR A 626 -10.41 -1.84 -6.55
C TYR A 626 -11.52 -1.79 -5.50
N ASP A 627 -12.73 -2.22 -5.84
CA ASP A 627 -13.84 -2.35 -4.89
C ASP A 627 -13.64 -3.66 -4.10
N ASN A 628 -13.45 -3.53 -2.79
CA ASN A 628 -13.10 -4.55 -1.80
C ASN A 628 -13.93 -4.29 -0.50
N PRO A 629 -14.01 -5.22 0.47
CA PRO A 629 -14.90 -5.09 1.63
C PRO A 629 -14.40 -4.09 2.69
N PHE A 630 -13.18 -3.57 2.57
CA PHE A 630 -12.56 -2.69 3.57
C PHE A 630 -12.41 -1.23 3.11
N GLN A 631 -12.56 -0.94 1.82
CA GLN A 631 -12.34 0.39 1.23
C GLN A 631 -13.56 0.83 0.40
N ASN A 632 -14.13 1.98 0.76
CA ASN A 632 -15.33 2.52 0.13
C ASN A 632 -15.02 3.29 -1.18
N TYR A 633 -14.38 2.63 -2.13
CA TYR A 633 -14.18 3.17 -3.47
C TYR A 633 -15.40 2.93 -4.36
N LEU A 634 -15.71 3.91 -5.20
CA LEU A 634 -16.68 3.77 -6.28
C LEU A 634 -15.92 3.56 -7.60
N GLU A 635 -16.21 2.46 -8.28
CA GLU A 635 -15.39 1.99 -9.40
C GLU A 635 -16.06 2.27 -10.77
N VAL A 636 -15.33 2.94 -11.66
CA VAL A 636 -15.65 3.06 -13.08
C VAL A 636 -15.18 1.79 -13.79
N THR A 637 -16.12 1.05 -14.39
CA THR A 637 -15.86 -0.29 -14.97
C THR A 637 -16.06 -0.35 -16.49
N THR A 638 -16.43 0.76 -17.14
CA THR A 638 -16.59 0.83 -18.60
C THR A 638 -16.24 2.21 -19.17
N THR A 639 -15.72 2.22 -20.40
CA THR A 639 -15.49 3.43 -21.22
C THR A 639 -16.75 4.02 -21.84
N ASN A 640 -17.92 3.39 -21.65
CA ASN A 640 -19.20 3.92 -22.12
C ASN A 640 -19.50 5.32 -21.55
N ASN A 641 -19.99 6.24 -22.37
CA ASN A 641 -20.38 7.62 -21.98
C ASN A 641 -21.44 7.70 -20.86
N SER A 642 -22.25 6.65 -20.69
CA SER A 642 -23.42 6.59 -19.81
C SER A 642 -23.87 5.15 -19.58
N GLY A 643 -24.63 4.91 -18.51
CA GLY A 643 -25.12 3.59 -18.10
C GLY A 643 -24.31 2.99 -16.96
N THR A 644 -24.69 1.79 -16.51
CA THR A 644 -24.06 1.08 -15.38
C THR A 644 -22.54 1.02 -15.52
N GLY A 645 -21.82 1.40 -14.47
CA GLY A 645 -20.35 1.38 -14.44
C GLY A 645 -19.65 2.51 -15.21
N SER A 646 -20.37 3.41 -15.89
CA SER A 646 -19.77 4.58 -16.55
C SER A 646 -19.37 5.66 -15.53
N LEU A 647 -18.31 6.42 -15.83
CA LEU A 647 -17.85 7.56 -15.01
C LEU A 647 -18.99 8.53 -14.66
N ARG A 648 -19.91 8.76 -15.61
CA ARG A 648 -21.08 9.62 -15.42
C ARG A 648 -22.06 9.06 -14.40
N GLN A 649 -22.35 7.76 -14.45
CA GLN A 649 -23.23 7.10 -13.48
C GLN A 649 -22.60 7.12 -12.09
N VAL A 650 -21.32 6.74 -12.00
CA VAL A 650 -20.57 6.68 -10.74
C VAL A 650 -20.50 8.06 -10.06
N ILE A 651 -20.23 9.14 -10.79
CA ILE A 651 -20.27 10.52 -10.26
C ILE A 651 -21.67 10.94 -9.80
N THR A 652 -22.72 10.49 -10.48
CA THR A 652 -24.11 10.77 -10.10
C THR A 652 -24.45 10.12 -8.76
N ASP A 653 -24.17 8.82 -8.63
CA ASP A 653 -24.50 8.01 -7.46
C ASP A 653 -23.60 8.30 -6.24
N ALA A 654 -22.39 8.82 -6.47
CA ALA A 654 -21.43 9.16 -5.42
C ALA A 654 -21.98 10.13 -4.36
N SER A 655 -21.71 9.86 -3.09
CA SER A 655 -21.97 10.81 -2.01
C SER A 655 -20.88 11.90 -1.97
N PRO A 656 -21.14 13.07 -1.36
CA PRO A 656 -20.08 14.04 -1.11
C PRO A 656 -18.95 13.41 -0.27
N GLY A 657 -17.71 13.54 -0.74
CA GLY A 657 -16.53 12.94 -0.12
C GLY A 657 -16.15 11.56 -0.67
N SER A 658 -16.97 10.95 -1.54
CA SER A 658 -16.62 9.67 -2.17
C SER A 658 -15.36 9.77 -3.04
N ILE A 659 -14.61 8.67 -3.05
CA ILE A 659 -13.44 8.45 -3.90
C ILE A 659 -13.87 7.58 -5.08
N ILE A 660 -13.53 8.03 -6.29
CA ILE A 660 -13.88 7.39 -7.56
C ILE A 660 -12.57 6.93 -8.22
N VAL A 661 -12.51 5.65 -8.56
CA VAL A 661 -11.36 4.99 -9.17
C VAL A 661 -11.73 4.35 -10.50
N PHE A 662 -10.73 4.08 -11.34
CA PHE A 662 -10.92 3.39 -12.62
C PHE A 662 -10.46 1.94 -12.49
N ALA A 663 -11.28 0.99 -12.92
CA ALA A 663 -10.95 -0.43 -12.85
C ALA A 663 -9.71 -0.75 -13.71
N PRO A 664 -8.78 -1.62 -13.26
CA PRO A 664 -7.51 -1.92 -13.94
C PRO A 664 -7.65 -2.35 -15.42
N HIS A 665 -8.75 -3.02 -15.80
CA HIS A 665 -8.97 -3.41 -17.20
C HIS A 665 -9.25 -2.24 -18.14
N LEU A 666 -9.48 -1.02 -17.61
CA LEU A 666 -9.61 0.22 -18.38
C LEU A 666 -8.25 0.88 -18.68
N ASN A 667 -7.14 0.36 -18.16
CA ASN A 667 -5.80 0.89 -18.40
C ASN A 667 -5.48 0.97 -19.91
N ASP A 668 -4.79 2.04 -20.28
CA ASP A 668 -4.46 2.46 -21.65
C ASP A 668 -5.68 2.69 -22.59
N GLN A 669 -6.90 2.81 -22.04
CA GLN A 669 -8.12 3.14 -22.80
C GLN A 669 -8.52 4.63 -22.71
N THR A 670 -9.54 5.01 -23.51
CA THR A 670 -10.12 6.37 -23.53
C THR A 670 -11.62 6.33 -23.26
N ILE A 671 -12.07 7.09 -22.27
CA ILE A 671 -13.48 7.37 -21.99
C ILE A 671 -13.92 8.57 -22.82
N TYR A 672 -14.82 8.34 -23.78
CA TYR A 672 -15.35 9.38 -24.66
C TYR A 672 -16.65 9.98 -24.09
N LEU A 673 -16.65 11.28 -23.82
CA LEU A 673 -17.79 12.00 -23.24
C LEU A 673 -18.46 12.89 -24.30
N ASN A 674 -19.70 12.55 -24.63
CA ASN A 674 -20.48 13.29 -25.64
C ASN A 674 -21.12 14.57 -25.09
N THR A 675 -21.17 14.72 -23.77
CA THR A 675 -21.57 15.94 -23.06
C THR A 675 -20.72 16.11 -21.79
N PRO A 676 -20.54 17.35 -21.28
CA PRO A 676 -19.80 17.58 -20.04
C PRO A 676 -20.38 16.78 -18.86
N ILE A 677 -19.55 16.44 -17.88
CA ILE A 677 -20.00 15.91 -16.59
C ILE A 677 -20.09 17.06 -15.58
N PRO A 678 -21.28 17.34 -14.98
CA PRO A 678 -21.42 18.31 -13.91
C PRO A 678 -20.98 17.72 -12.56
N ILE A 679 -20.16 18.45 -11.80
CA ILE A 679 -19.77 18.09 -10.43
C ILE A 679 -20.04 19.27 -9.49
N ASN A 680 -20.98 19.08 -8.56
CA ASN A 680 -21.45 20.11 -7.62
C ASN A 680 -21.33 19.65 -6.15
N LYS A 681 -20.50 18.64 -5.89
CA LYS A 681 -20.28 17.98 -4.60
C LYS A 681 -18.77 17.81 -4.36
N ALA A 682 -18.37 17.43 -3.15
CA ALA A 682 -17.00 17.03 -2.89
C ALA A 682 -16.72 15.65 -3.51
N LEU A 683 -15.64 15.48 -4.26
CA LEU A 683 -15.19 14.19 -4.83
C LEU A 683 -13.67 14.13 -4.95
N ILE A 684 -13.14 12.93 -4.87
CA ILE A 684 -11.80 12.60 -5.36
C ILE A 684 -12.00 11.66 -6.54
N ILE A 685 -11.44 11.98 -7.69
CA ILE A 685 -11.41 11.12 -8.87
C ILE A 685 -9.94 10.83 -9.12
N MET A 686 -9.56 9.56 -9.20
CA MET A 686 -8.17 9.18 -9.40
C MET A 686 -7.98 7.88 -10.16
N ASP A 687 -6.88 7.79 -10.91
CA ASP A 687 -6.41 6.54 -11.49
C ASP A 687 -5.22 6.03 -10.65
N LEU A 688 -5.41 4.86 -10.04
CA LEU A 688 -4.43 4.22 -9.17
C LEU A 688 -3.24 3.62 -9.94
N ASN A 689 -3.35 3.44 -11.27
CA ASN A 689 -2.26 2.99 -12.13
C ASN A 689 -1.47 4.14 -12.77
N ALA A 690 -1.80 5.39 -12.42
CA ALA A 690 -1.13 6.63 -12.77
C ALA A 690 -0.93 6.91 -14.29
N ASN A 691 -1.80 7.78 -14.81
CA ASN A 691 -1.86 8.29 -16.19
C ASN A 691 -2.09 7.19 -17.23
N LYS A 692 -2.88 6.18 -16.82
CA LYS A 692 -3.30 5.04 -17.63
C LYS A 692 -4.70 5.18 -18.20
N ILE A 693 -5.57 6.03 -17.66
CA ILE A 693 -6.86 6.36 -18.28
C ILE A 693 -6.84 7.74 -18.95
N ASN A 694 -7.41 7.81 -20.17
CA ASN A 694 -7.71 9.08 -20.84
C ASN A 694 -9.20 9.41 -20.70
N ILE A 695 -9.54 10.66 -20.40
CA ILE A 695 -10.93 11.15 -20.40
C ILE A 695 -11.04 12.28 -21.42
N GLN A 696 -11.78 12.06 -22.50
CA GLN A 696 -11.84 12.95 -23.66
C GLN A 696 -13.25 13.44 -23.94
N ALA A 697 -13.42 14.73 -24.24
CA ALA A 697 -14.68 15.24 -24.78
C ALA A 697 -14.79 14.96 -26.29
N SER A 698 -15.89 14.31 -26.70
CA SER A 698 -16.16 13.96 -28.11
C SER A 698 -16.67 15.14 -28.95
N GLY A 699 -16.94 16.30 -28.35
CA GLY A 699 -17.61 17.43 -28.99
C GLY A 699 -17.08 18.79 -28.54
N THR A 700 -17.86 19.85 -28.77
CA THR A 700 -17.45 21.25 -28.56
C THR A 700 -17.53 21.76 -27.12
N GLY A 701 -17.72 20.87 -26.13
CA GLY A 701 -17.90 21.24 -24.71
C GLY A 701 -16.70 20.88 -23.82
N PRO A 702 -16.69 21.34 -22.56
CA PRO A 702 -15.72 20.88 -21.56
C PRO A 702 -15.89 19.39 -21.22
N VAL A 703 -14.83 18.74 -20.72
CA VAL A 703 -14.92 17.40 -20.11
C VAL A 703 -15.70 17.49 -18.79
N PHE A 704 -15.27 18.37 -17.88
CA PHE A 704 -15.93 18.60 -16.58
C PHE A 704 -16.45 20.03 -16.41
N ASN A 705 -17.66 20.14 -15.87
CA ASN A 705 -18.26 21.39 -15.37
C ASN A 705 -18.30 21.34 -13.84
N ILE A 706 -17.39 22.03 -13.17
CA ILE A 706 -17.34 22.09 -11.71
C ILE A 706 -18.12 23.33 -11.26
N GLY A 707 -19.27 23.13 -10.60
CA GLY A 707 -20.09 24.24 -10.09
C GLY A 707 -19.51 24.86 -8.82
N SER A 708 -20.12 25.95 -8.35
CA SER A 708 -19.63 26.72 -7.20
C SER A 708 -19.56 25.96 -5.87
N THR A 709 -20.29 24.85 -5.73
CA THR A 709 -20.24 23.94 -4.58
C THR A 709 -19.35 22.70 -4.82
N GLY A 710 -18.73 22.58 -5.99
CA GLY A 710 -17.79 21.50 -6.30
C GLY A 710 -16.47 21.67 -5.55
N ARG A 711 -16.01 20.60 -4.89
CA ARG A 711 -14.67 20.48 -4.29
C ARG A 711 -14.03 19.22 -4.85
N VAL A 712 -13.21 19.31 -5.88
CA VAL A 712 -12.83 18.15 -6.69
C VAL A 712 -11.33 17.98 -6.77
N VAL A 713 -10.83 16.81 -6.37
CA VAL A 713 -9.45 16.38 -6.68
C VAL A 713 -9.52 15.53 -7.95
N LEU A 714 -8.79 15.90 -8.99
CA LEU A 714 -8.52 15.05 -10.15
C LEU A 714 -7.04 14.64 -10.06
N LYS A 715 -6.79 13.33 -9.93
CA LYS A 715 -5.44 12.81 -9.64
C LYS A 715 -5.00 11.72 -10.62
N SER A 716 -3.81 11.89 -11.19
CA SER A 716 -3.06 10.88 -11.92
C SER A 716 -3.81 10.25 -13.10
N PHE A 717 -4.59 11.02 -13.87
CA PHE A 717 -5.11 10.60 -15.17
C PHE A 717 -5.05 11.72 -16.20
N ASN A 718 -5.22 11.37 -17.48
CA ASN A 718 -5.12 12.32 -18.58
C ASN A 718 -6.50 12.88 -18.93
N VAL A 719 -6.61 14.20 -19.09
CA VAL A 719 -7.82 14.87 -19.58
C VAL A 719 -7.52 15.49 -20.93
N ILE A 720 -8.37 15.21 -21.92
CA ILE A 720 -8.17 15.63 -23.30
C ILE A 720 -9.33 16.55 -23.71
N SER A 721 -9.01 17.72 -24.28
CA SER A 721 -10.00 18.72 -24.65
C SER A 721 -10.97 18.24 -25.74
N GLY A 722 -12.10 18.95 -25.85
CA GLY A 722 -13.06 18.75 -26.92
C GLY A 722 -12.68 19.46 -28.22
N THR A 723 -13.20 18.99 -29.36
CA THR A 723 -12.95 19.66 -30.65
C THR A 723 -13.86 20.88 -30.84
N GLY A 724 -13.27 22.06 -31.05
CA GLY A 724 -14.00 23.32 -31.33
C GLY A 724 -13.79 24.42 -30.29
N THR A 725 -14.23 25.65 -30.57
CA THR A 725 -13.86 26.88 -29.81
C THR A 725 -14.33 26.94 -28.36
N SER A 726 -15.25 26.06 -27.95
CA SER A 726 -15.67 25.90 -26.54
C SER A 726 -15.15 24.62 -25.90
N GLY A 727 -14.53 23.74 -26.71
CA GLY A 727 -13.91 22.50 -26.28
C GLY A 727 -12.70 22.81 -25.41
N ARG A 728 -12.69 22.24 -24.21
CA ARG A 728 -11.68 22.47 -23.18
C ARG A 728 -11.71 21.30 -22.21
N MET A 729 -10.83 21.28 -21.23
CA MET A 729 -10.83 20.21 -20.23
C MET A 729 -11.76 20.55 -19.08
N LEU A 730 -11.65 21.76 -18.54
CA LEU A 730 -12.35 22.19 -17.33
C LEU A 730 -13.09 23.50 -17.52
N ASN A 731 -14.28 23.59 -16.92
CA ASN A 731 -14.98 24.82 -16.62
C ASN A 731 -15.28 24.84 -15.12
N ASN A 732 -14.59 25.68 -14.35
CA ASN A 732 -14.58 25.67 -12.89
C ASN A 732 -15.16 26.95 -12.28
N GLN A 733 -16.11 26.76 -11.36
CA GLN A 733 -16.65 27.79 -10.48
C GLN A 733 -16.41 27.48 -8.99
N GLY A 734 -15.92 26.29 -8.66
CA GLY A 734 -15.67 25.80 -7.31
C GLY A 734 -14.17 25.69 -7.00
N ASN A 735 -13.80 24.69 -6.20
CA ASN A 735 -12.40 24.40 -5.85
C ASN A 735 -11.94 23.10 -6.52
N VAL A 736 -10.85 23.16 -7.29
CA VAL A 736 -10.26 22.01 -7.98
C VAL A 736 -8.78 21.86 -7.61
N VAL A 737 -8.37 20.64 -7.28
CA VAL A 737 -6.96 20.24 -7.19
C VAL A 737 -6.65 19.33 -8.37
N LEU A 738 -5.64 19.69 -9.16
CA LEU A 738 -5.08 18.88 -10.23
C LEU A 738 -3.74 18.33 -9.78
N ARG A 739 -3.57 17.01 -9.79
CA ARG A 739 -2.44 16.34 -9.14
C ARG A 739 -1.90 15.22 -10.02
N ASP A 740 -0.67 15.34 -10.50
CA ASP A 740 -0.05 14.41 -11.47
C ASP A 740 -0.87 14.18 -12.74
N VAL A 741 -1.72 15.15 -13.13
CA VAL A 741 -2.64 15.05 -14.28
C VAL A 741 -1.96 15.59 -15.55
N GLU A 742 -2.10 14.88 -16.66
CA GLU A 742 -1.80 15.43 -17.99
C GLU A 742 -3.04 16.12 -18.56
N LEU A 743 -2.92 17.41 -18.91
CA LEU A 743 -3.97 18.19 -19.55
C LEU A 743 -3.60 18.48 -21.01
N THR A 744 -4.20 17.77 -21.96
CA THR A 744 -3.85 17.88 -23.39
C THR A 744 -4.94 18.60 -24.18
N ASP A 745 -4.62 19.79 -24.73
CA ASP A 745 -5.51 20.51 -25.62
C ASP A 745 -5.30 20.10 -27.09
N ILE A 746 -6.32 19.49 -27.70
CA ILE A 746 -6.32 19.12 -29.11
C ILE A 746 -6.89 20.22 -30.02
N ASN A 747 -7.16 21.42 -29.49
CA ASN A 747 -7.62 22.59 -30.24
C ASN A 747 -6.95 23.91 -29.75
N PRO A 748 -5.62 24.04 -29.89
CA PRO A 748 -4.81 25.13 -29.32
C PRO A 748 -5.24 26.53 -29.80
N GLY A 749 -5.85 26.64 -30.99
CA GLY A 749 -6.32 27.91 -31.56
C GLY A 749 -7.45 28.62 -30.80
N SER A 750 -7.94 28.07 -29.68
CA SER A 750 -8.99 28.66 -28.84
C SER A 750 -8.50 29.23 -27.49
N GLY A 751 -7.26 28.91 -27.08
CA GLY A 751 -6.53 29.55 -25.98
C GLY A 751 -7.15 29.46 -24.57
N ASN A 752 -8.01 28.47 -24.28
CA ASN A 752 -8.69 28.38 -22.98
C ASN A 752 -8.90 26.93 -22.49
N CYS A 753 -7.81 26.18 -22.34
CA CYS A 753 -7.71 24.81 -21.82
C CYS A 753 -8.52 24.58 -20.52
N ILE A 754 -8.55 25.60 -19.66
CA ILE A 754 -9.33 25.69 -18.42
C ILE A 754 -10.05 27.06 -18.44
N LEU A 755 -11.37 27.07 -18.22
CA LEU A 755 -12.09 28.28 -17.80
C LEU A 755 -12.23 28.25 -16.28
N ASN A 756 -11.70 29.25 -15.57
CA ASN A 756 -11.76 29.30 -14.11
C ASN A 756 -12.33 30.62 -13.60
N THR A 757 -13.35 30.53 -12.75
CA THR A 757 -13.89 31.61 -11.92
C THR A 757 -13.90 31.27 -10.43
N GLY A 758 -13.39 30.10 -10.05
CA GLY A 758 -13.16 29.66 -8.67
C GLY A 758 -11.67 29.51 -8.38
N THR A 759 -11.29 28.43 -7.68
CA THR A 759 -9.90 28.11 -7.35
C THR A 759 -9.45 26.85 -8.09
N VAL A 760 -8.27 26.90 -8.70
CA VAL A 760 -7.55 25.72 -9.23
C VAL A 760 -6.16 25.68 -8.60
N GLN A 761 -5.80 24.55 -8.00
CA GLN A 761 -4.45 24.28 -7.49
C GLN A 761 -3.80 23.21 -8.36
N PHE A 762 -2.52 23.41 -8.68
CA PHE A 762 -1.69 22.45 -9.42
C PHE A 762 -0.69 21.83 -8.44
N GLN A 763 -0.62 20.50 -8.41
CA GLN A 763 0.23 19.73 -7.50
C GLN A 763 0.91 18.56 -8.25
N GLY A 764 2.00 18.04 -7.70
CA GLY A 764 2.77 16.95 -8.31
C GLY A 764 3.25 17.28 -9.73
N ASN A 765 3.35 16.24 -10.56
CA ASN A 765 3.77 16.31 -11.96
C ASN A 765 2.60 16.66 -12.90
N THR A 766 1.88 17.74 -12.61
CA THR A 766 0.77 18.21 -13.47
C THR A 766 1.29 19.10 -14.59
N TYR A 767 0.93 18.81 -15.84
CA TYR A 767 1.36 19.57 -17.02
C TYR A 767 0.18 19.90 -17.94
N ILE A 768 0.31 20.99 -18.70
CA ILE A 768 -0.58 21.33 -19.82
C ILE A 768 0.22 21.20 -21.12
N LEU A 769 -0.31 20.43 -22.07
CA LEU A 769 0.20 20.27 -23.43
C LEU A 769 -0.72 21.00 -24.41
N ASP A 770 -0.12 21.72 -25.37
CA ASP A 770 -0.72 22.62 -26.37
C ASP A 770 -0.13 22.34 -27.77
#